data_AF-A0A8J4UUV0-F1
#
_entry.id   AF-A0A8J4UUV0-F1
#
_cell.length_a   1.000
_cell.length_b   1.000
_cell.length_c   1.000
_cell.angle_alpha   90.00
_cell.angle_beta   90.00
_cell.angle_gamma   90.00
#
_symmetry.space_group_name_H-M   'P 1'
#
loop_
_entity.id
_entity.type
_entity.pdbx_description
1 polymer ?
#
loop_
_entity_poly.entity_id
_entity_poly.type
_entity_poly.pdbx_seq_one_letter_code
_entity_poly.pdbx_strand_id
1 'polypeptide(L)'
;MNALVALCHFCELHGPRTLFCTEAVHPPSPSPPQPGSALIPDREPEGERDGEGLTMKANSSDTHRADMCEGCRSLPASHPGFVSVDSETGIRFLSHQHPRQPQLFSVVRQACVRSLSCEVCPGREGPIFFGDEQHGFVFSHTFFIKDSLARGFQRWYSIVIVAMDRIYLINSWPFLLRHLKITIQSLQSTALQVFDSEQGVCPQRAVRMNSTFSPAGFPHQRSGNAARSLTSLTQHPNLWASLHTSFSWLLKACGSRLTEKLLEGAPTEDTLVLIERQTEQEEEMNADGDGSTDQDGQSTATQDKDFLFGDEGKDEELPGPKFKSLRHLRQVLGAAEFRQLAWHVLMGNQVIWRGQDCGLIQSAFNMLKALLPVGCVRVVPYSTQYEEAYKCNFLGLSPDVQIPAHVTSSEFMVLVEVLNLEQGNTFHMYNDDIPSLYQFSISSANTQPTDKGPTLLNKIDLALANENLSVEVVSHCLLCLKEEWMNKVKVLFKFTKVDGRVLLLLSVFTVRGSACDELQRQTVDNWQGSIKREEQKGFPEVFPKNYYVQHHFNGSTQCEDSCCVFSAAFLLSDSWKYLLQHIERVHMKHTFIVQLIVELDNIWKGSFQDPPNPSAFPSVNSSPRTLLTFTSDVFSNWLDLNCPDKNYSCVFASPAPLFTDELKEPKTENSADVGGLVEQESEDGKEVLLKDIPLVLCR
;
A
#
# COMPACT_ATOMS: atom_id res chain seq x y z
N MET A 1 16.54 8.99 17.31
CA MET A 1 16.84 7.97 18.33
C MET A 1 16.82 8.67 19.68
N ASN A 2 15.86 8.35 20.55
CA ASN A 2 15.87 8.84 21.93
C ASN A 2 16.81 7.96 22.77
N ALA A 3 18.10 8.26 22.69
CA ALA A 3 19.12 7.57 23.45
C ALA A 3 20.05 8.56 24.16
N LEU A 4 20.63 8.10 25.26
CA LEU A 4 21.52 8.88 26.09
C LEU A 4 22.84 8.13 26.23
N VAL A 5 23.96 8.81 25.95
CA VAL A 5 25.31 8.27 26.13
C VAL A 5 25.92 8.87 27.40
N ALA A 6 26.49 8.06 28.28
CA ALA A 6 27.15 8.54 29.49
C ALA A 6 28.47 7.83 29.77
N LEU A 7 29.44 8.59 30.26
CA LEU A 7 30.71 8.11 30.81
C LEU A 7 30.58 7.99 32.33
N CYS A 8 30.90 6.81 32.85
CA CYS A 8 30.82 6.42 34.25
C CYS A 8 32.22 6.03 34.76
N HIS A 9 32.44 6.22 36.06
CA HIS A 9 33.69 5.89 36.75
C HIS A 9 33.40 5.29 38.12
N PHE A 10 34.17 4.28 38.51
CA PHE A 10 34.14 3.73 39.86
C PHE A 10 35.16 4.46 40.75
N CYS A 11 34.68 5.29 41.67
CA CYS A 11 35.51 5.94 42.67
C CYS A 11 35.60 5.09 43.93
N GLU A 12 36.82 4.85 44.44
CA GLU A 12 37.02 4.11 45.69
C GLU A 12 36.41 4.80 46.92
N LEU A 13 36.24 6.14 46.87
CA LEU A 13 35.62 6.93 47.94
C LEU A 13 34.09 7.03 47.81
N HIS A 14 33.58 7.20 46.59
CA HIS A 14 32.17 7.58 46.35
C HIS A 14 31.35 6.51 45.61
N GLY A 15 31.96 5.38 45.28
CA GLY A 15 31.37 4.30 44.47
C GLY A 15 31.24 4.67 42.98
N PRO A 16 30.35 3.98 42.24
CA PRO A 16 30.02 4.31 40.85
C PRO A 16 29.52 5.75 40.76
N ARG A 17 29.98 6.52 39.78
CA ARG A 17 29.56 7.90 39.51
C ARG A 17 29.52 8.18 38.01
N THR A 18 28.52 8.95 37.58
CA THR A 18 28.44 9.48 36.22
C THR A 18 29.28 10.75 36.12
N LEU A 19 30.15 10.80 35.13
CA LEU A 19 31.04 11.93 34.88
C LEU A 19 30.50 12.84 33.78
N PHE A 20 29.97 12.27 32.71
CA PHE A 20 29.56 13.07 31.55
C PHE A 20 28.44 12.35 30.81
N CYS A 21 27.37 13.05 30.45
CA CYS A 21 26.27 12.51 29.67
C CYS A 21 25.95 13.42 28.50
N THR A 22 25.56 12.82 27.37
CA THR A 22 25.07 13.50 26.17
C THR A 22 23.68 12.97 25.83
N GLU A 23 22.72 13.88 25.70
CA GLU A 23 21.35 13.58 25.31
C GLU A 23 21.01 14.26 23.97
N ALA A 24 20.19 13.59 23.15
CA ALA A 24 19.64 14.15 21.92
C ALA A 24 18.23 14.69 22.21
N VAL A 25 18.02 15.98 21.97
CA VAL A 25 16.73 16.66 22.12
C VAL A 25 16.19 17.01 20.74
N HIS A 26 15.05 16.42 20.42
CA HIS A 26 14.34 16.67 19.16
C HIS A 26 13.54 17.98 19.26
N PRO A 27 13.43 18.76 18.15
CA PRO A 27 12.48 19.87 18.11
C PRO A 27 11.05 19.33 18.33
N PRO A 28 10.15 20.12 18.93
CA PRO A 28 8.75 19.73 19.03
C PRO A 28 8.23 19.44 17.62
N SER A 29 7.69 18.24 17.41
CA SER A 29 7.03 17.90 16.14
C SER A 29 5.92 18.93 15.87
N PRO A 30 5.73 19.40 14.63
CA PRO A 30 4.52 20.12 14.29
C PRO A 30 3.34 19.20 14.63
N SER A 31 2.53 19.59 15.62
CA SER A 31 1.28 18.91 15.89
C SER A 31 0.39 19.01 14.66
N PRO A 32 -0.35 17.96 14.27
CA PRO A 32 -1.37 18.10 13.25
C PRO A 32 -2.32 19.25 13.65
N PRO A 33 -2.74 20.11 12.70
CA PRO A 33 -3.63 21.22 13.01
C PRO A 33 -4.90 20.65 13.65
N GLN A 34 -5.12 20.97 14.92
CA GLN A 34 -6.42 20.74 15.55
C GLN A 34 -7.37 21.82 15.04
N PRO A 35 -8.49 21.47 14.40
CA PRO A 35 -9.49 22.45 14.01
C PRO A 35 -10.17 22.99 15.27
N GLY A 36 -10.05 24.30 15.52
CA GLY A 36 -10.91 24.99 16.49
C GLY A 36 -10.29 25.96 17.48
N SER A 37 -9.18 26.65 17.18
CA SER A 37 -8.81 27.85 17.94
C SER A 37 -8.71 29.05 17.02
N ALA A 38 -9.64 29.99 17.20
CA ALA A 38 -9.81 31.18 16.38
C ALA A 38 -8.58 32.10 16.42
N LEU A 39 -8.18 32.54 15.22
CA LEU A 39 -7.16 33.55 14.98
C LEU A 39 -7.62 34.93 15.51
N ILE A 40 -6.78 35.56 16.33
CA ILE A 40 -6.80 37.02 16.54
C ILE A 40 -5.64 37.59 15.71
N PRO A 41 -5.82 38.68 14.92
CA PRO A 41 -4.80 39.13 13.98
C PRO A 41 -3.63 39.85 14.66
N ASP A 42 -2.49 39.75 13.99
CA ASP A 42 -1.17 40.26 14.33
C ASP A 42 -1.13 41.69 14.87
N ARG A 43 -0.37 41.82 15.97
CA ARG A 43 0.32 43.05 16.33
C ARG A 43 1.81 42.73 16.28
N GLU A 44 2.50 43.24 15.27
CA GLU A 44 3.97 43.21 15.21
C GLU A 44 4.55 43.89 16.47
N PRO A 45 5.62 43.32 17.05
CA PRO A 45 6.60 44.11 17.76
C PRO A 45 7.91 44.12 16.98
N GLU A 46 8.37 45.35 16.78
CA GLU A 46 9.65 45.77 16.23
C GLU A 46 10.85 45.12 16.96
N GLY A 47 12.01 45.14 16.29
CA GLY A 47 13.15 44.31 16.63
C GLY A 47 13.78 44.56 18.00
N GLU A 48 14.09 43.47 18.70
CA GLU A 48 15.07 43.45 19.78
C GLU A 48 16.35 42.76 19.30
N ARG A 49 17.42 43.54 19.30
CA ARG A 49 18.80 43.09 19.19
C ARG A 49 19.21 42.32 20.45
N ASP A 50 20.20 41.47 20.25
CA ASP A 50 21.20 41.05 21.25
C ASP A 50 20.70 40.20 22.43
N GLY A 51 20.80 38.89 22.24
CA GLY A 51 21.56 38.01 23.13
C GLY A 51 21.35 38.14 24.63
N GLU A 52 20.17 37.77 25.15
CA GLU A 52 20.01 37.39 26.56
C GLU A 52 18.76 36.50 26.69
N GLY A 53 18.90 35.26 27.19
CA GLY A 53 17.73 34.40 27.43
C GLY A 53 17.92 32.88 27.50
N LEU A 54 19.13 32.35 27.33
CA LEU A 54 19.48 30.99 27.78
C LEU A 54 20.74 31.01 28.64
N THR A 55 20.83 31.99 29.55
CA THR A 55 21.77 31.89 30.67
C THR A 55 21.32 30.73 31.54
N MET A 56 22.08 29.64 31.44
CA MET A 56 21.91 28.40 32.18
C MET A 56 22.02 28.68 33.68
N LYS A 57 20.90 28.98 34.35
CA LYS A 57 20.87 29.07 35.82
C LYS A 57 21.07 27.67 36.39
N ALA A 58 22.19 27.48 37.06
CA ALA A 58 22.50 26.28 37.82
C ALA A 58 21.57 26.18 39.02
N ASN A 59 20.44 25.49 38.88
CA ASN A 59 19.71 24.99 40.06
C ASN A 59 20.48 23.79 40.61
N SER A 60 21.39 24.03 41.54
CA SER A 60 21.94 23.00 42.41
C SER A 60 21.57 23.31 43.84
N SER A 61 20.98 22.33 44.53
CA SER A 61 21.02 22.26 45.98
C SER A 61 22.50 22.28 46.42
N ASP A 62 22.91 23.38 47.05
CA ASP A 62 24.30 23.70 47.43
C ASP A 62 24.94 22.71 48.42
N THR A 63 24.17 21.79 49.00
CA THR A 63 24.63 20.90 50.07
C THR A 63 25.34 19.63 49.60
N HIS A 64 25.19 19.20 48.34
CA HIS A 64 25.85 17.97 47.83
C HIS A 64 27.11 18.21 46.97
N ARG A 65 27.38 19.46 46.58
CA ARG A 65 28.52 19.79 45.70
C ARG A 65 29.85 19.85 46.42
N ALA A 66 29.86 20.22 47.71
CA ALA A 66 31.09 20.44 48.49
C ALA A 66 31.90 19.17 48.78
N ASP A 67 31.26 18.00 48.86
CA ASP A 67 31.89 16.73 49.28
C ASP A 67 32.45 15.86 48.13
N MET A 68 32.41 16.31 46.88
CA MET A 68 32.90 15.50 45.75
C MET A 68 34.41 15.66 45.51
N CYS A 69 35.12 14.53 45.38
CA CYS A 69 36.53 14.53 44.99
C CYS A 69 36.74 14.92 43.53
N GLU A 70 37.95 15.35 43.18
CA GLU A 70 38.31 15.84 41.84
C GLU A 70 38.00 14.83 40.73
N GLY A 71 38.22 13.54 40.97
CA GLY A 71 37.95 12.47 40.01
C GLY A 71 36.48 12.14 39.79
N CYS A 72 35.58 12.66 40.63
CA CYS A 72 34.14 12.56 40.42
C CYS A 72 33.54 13.81 39.76
N ARG A 73 34.36 14.83 39.48
CA ARG A 73 33.93 16.08 38.84
C ARG A 73 34.45 16.12 37.40
N SER A 74 33.58 16.39 36.44
CA SER A 74 33.97 16.53 35.03
C SER A 74 34.15 18.00 34.64
N LEU A 75 33.09 18.78 34.77
CA LEU A 75 33.04 20.19 34.40
C LEU A 75 33.09 21.07 35.66
N PRO A 76 33.72 22.26 35.60
CA PRO A 76 33.63 23.26 36.66
C PRO A 76 32.17 23.62 36.96
N ALA A 77 31.85 23.97 38.22
CA ALA A 77 30.48 24.30 38.62
C ALA A 77 29.87 25.50 37.86
N SER A 78 30.73 26.38 37.33
CA SER A 78 30.36 27.54 36.51
C SER A 78 30.16 27.23 35.03
N HIS A 79 30.52 26.02 34.57
CA HIS A 79 30.48 25.70 33.15
C HIS A 79 29.07 25.24 32.75
N PRO A 80 28.44 25.86 31.73
CA PRO A 80 27.05 25.56 31.35
C PRO A 80 26.85 24.17 30.71
N GLY A 81 27.93 23.51 30.29
CA GLY A 81 27.89 22.31 29.45
C GLY A 81 28.10 22.62 27.98
N PHE A 82 28.05 21.59 27.13
CA PHE A 82 28.23 21.72 25.69
C PHE A 82 26.91 21.54 24.96
N VAL A 83 26.72 22.29 23.88
CA VAL A 83 25.55 22.19 23.00
C VAL A 83 26.05 22.19 21.55
N SER A 84 25.61 21.21 20.78
CA SER A 84 25.75 21.22 19.31
C SER A 84 24.37 21.02 18.68
N VAL A 85 24.17 21.62 17.51
CA VAL A 85 22.91 21.57 16.77
C VAL A 85 23.19 21.01 15.38
N ASP A 86 22.42 20.00 15.00
CA ASP A 86 22.42 19.48 13.65
C ASP A 86 21.55 20.35 12.74
N SER A 87 22.15 20.99 11.73
CA SER A 87 21.44 21.90 10.83
C SER A 87 20.42 21.20 9.94
N GLU A 88 20.63 19.92 9.61
CA GLU A 88 19.76 19.14 8.71
C GLU A 88 18.48 18.69 9.42
N THR A 89 18.61 18.23 10.67
CA THR A 89 17.50 17.62 11.42
C THR A 89 16.93 18.53 12.50
N GLY A 90 17.60 19.65 12.81
CA GLY A 90 17.26 20.53 13.93
C GLY A 90 17.51 19.92 15.31
N ILE A 91 18.07 18.71 15.39
CA ILE A 91 18.33 18.00 16.66
C ILE A 91 19.44 18.70 17.44
N ARG A 92 19.22 18.88 18.73
CA ARG A 92 20.21 19.49 19.65
C ARG A 92 20.83 18.41 20.53
N PHE A 93 22.15 18.31 20.54
CA PHE A 93 22.88 17.43 21.44
C PHE A 93 23.39 18.24 22.63
N LEU A 94 22.93 17.88 23.83
CA LEU A 94 23.27 18.57 25.07
C LEU A 94 24.19 17.67 25.89
N SER A 95 25.34 18.18 26.33
CA SER A 95 26.22 17.46 27.23
C SER A 95 26.45 18.18 28.55
N HIS A 96 26.31 17.44 29.64
CA HIS A 96 26.49 17.91 30.99
C HIS A 96 26.99 16.78 31.90
N GLN A 97 27.31 17.04 33.16
CA GLN A 97 27.74 15.97 34.09
C GLN A 97 26.58 14.99 34.41
N HIS A 98 25.39 15.54 34.57
CA HIS A 98 24.16 14.83 34.91
C HIS A 98 23.01 15.34 34.03
N PRO A 99 22.05 14.48 33.65
CA PRO A 99 20.85 14.90 32.94
C PRO A 99 20.06 15.90 33.78
N ARG A 100 19.39 16.85 33.13
CA ARG A 100 18.58 17.86 33.82
C ARG A 100 17.28 17.31 34.37
N GLN A 101 16.68 16.38 33.63
CA GLN A 101 15.41 15.80 34.01
C GLN A 101 15.63 14.74 35.11
N PRO A 102 14.93 14.83 36.26
CA PRO A 102 15.12 13.89 37.37
C PRO A 102 14.88 12.42 36.99
N GLN A 103 13.93 12.16 36.08
CA GLN A 103 13.63 10.82 35.58
C GLN A 103 14.79 10.24 34.74
N LEU A 104 15.43 11.06 33.91
CA LEU A 104 16.63 10.63 33.17
C LEU A 104 17.81 10.43 34.12
N PHE A 105 17.93 11.28 35.14
CA PHE A 105 18.97 11.14 36.16
C PHE A 105 18.88 9.79 36.90
N SER A 106 17.68 9.37 37.34
CA SER A 106 17.51 8.08 38.04
C SER A 106 17.88 6.90 37.15
N VAL A 107 17.43 6.91 35.90
CA VAL A 107 17.75 5.89 34.89
C VAL A 107 19.26 5.78 34.65
N VAL A 108 19.93 6.91 34.38
CA VAL A 108 21.38 6.94 34.15
C VAL A 108 22.15 6.54 35.39
N ARG A 109 21.68 6.93 36.58
CA ARG A 109 22.29 6.56 37.86
C ARG A 109 22.23 5.05 38.06
N GLN A 110 21.11 4.41 37.78
CA GLN A 110 20.94 2.97 37.91
C GLN A 110 21.76 2.21 36.86
N ALA A 111 21.77 2.67 35.61
CA ALA A 111 22.63 2.13 34.57
C ALA A 111 24.13 2.18 34.96
N CYS A 112 24.58 3.29 35.55
CA CYS A 112 25.93 3.47 36.07
C CYS A 112 26.27 2.46 37.19
N VAL A 113 25.37 2.32 38.18
CA VAL A 113 25.58 1.39 39.31
C VAL A 113 25.63 -0.06 38.83
N ARG A 114 24.68 -0.47 37.98
CA ARG A 114 24.65 -1.84 37.45
C ARG A 114 25.89 -2.15 36.62
N SER A 115 26.25 -1.25 35.71
CA SER A 115 27.41 -1.38 34.82
C SER A 115 28.74 -1.59 35.57
N LEU A 116 28.94 -0.89 36.69
CA LEU A 116 30.22 -0.90 37.42
C LEU A 116 30.22 -1.79 38.67
N SER A 117 29.08 -2.30 39.13
CA SER A 117 28.98 -3.03 40.41
C SER A 117 28.20 -4.35 40.36
N CYS A 118 27.32 -4.56 39.38
CA CYS A 118 26.49 -5.76 39.30
C CYS A 118 26.90 -6.66 38.13
N GLU A 119 27.10 -6.07 36.97
CA GLU A 119 27.37 -6.80 35.74
C GLU A 119 28.87 -7.13 35.64
N VAL A 120 29.20 -8.37 35.27
CA VAL A 120 30.58 -8.84 35.22
C VAL A 120 30.89 -9.43 33.85
N CYS A 121 31.94 -8.93 33.21
CA CYS A 121 32.49 -9.51 31.97
C CYS A 121 33.78 -10.30 32.26
N PRO A 122 34.03 -11.42 31.56
CA PRO A 122 35.31 -12.13 31.62
C PRO A 122 36.47 -11.17 31.26
N GLY A 123 37.48 -11.08 32.12
CA GLY A 123 38.58 -10.11 31.95
C GLY A 123 38.29 -8.68 32.44
N ARG A 124 37.06 -8.40 32.92
CA ARG A 124 36.60 -7.10 33.47
C ARG A 124 36.61 -5.91 32.49
N GLU A 125 37.00 -6.12 31.25
CA GLU A 125 36.94 -5.16 30.15
C GLU A 125 36.16 -5.76 28.99
N GLY A 126 35.11 -5.05 28.54
CA GLY A 126 34.30 -5.50 27.42
C GLY A 126 32.87 -4.95 27.40
N PRO A 127 32.14 -5.22 26.30
CA PRO A 127 30.75 -4.83 26.16
C PRO A 127 29.79 -5.78 26.88
N ILE A 128 28.75 -5.23 27.48
CA ILE A 128 27.68 -5.93 28.20
C ILE A 128 26.36 -5.27 27.81
N PHE A 129 25.32 -6.06 27.59
CA PHE A 129 23.95 -5.58 27.41
C PHE A 129 23.09 -6.07 28.57
N PHE A 130 22.33 -5.16 29.16
CA PHE A 130 21.39 -5.45 30.25
C PHE A 130 20.30 -4.38 30.29
N GLY A 131 19.21 -4.63 31.02
CA GLY A 131 18.17 -3.62 31.23
C GLY A 131 16.80 -4.26 31.31
N ASP A 132 15.79 -3.42 31.51
CA ASP A 132 14.39 -3.79 31.64
C ASP A 132 13.49 -2.70 31.05
N GLU A 133 12.20 -2.98 30.93
CA GLU A 133 11.24 -2.04 30.35
C GLU A 133 10.97 -0.81 31.22
N GLN A 134 11.25 -0.88 32.53
CA GLN A 134 10.97 0.21 33.47
C GLN A 134 12.08 1.28 33.48
N HIS A 135 13.33 0.84 33.39
CA HIS A 135 14.52 1.69 33.48
C HIS A 135 15.26 1.82 32.14
N GLY A 136 14.76 1.17 31.09
CA GLY A 136 15.36 1.13 29.76
C GLY A 136 16.46 0.07 29.61
N PHE A 137 16.86 -0.13 28.35
CA PHE A 137 17.91 -1.05 27.96
C PHE A 137 19.23 -0.32 27.83
N VAL A 138 20.30 -0.97 28.29
CA VAL A 138 21.63 -0.40 28.43
C VAL A 138 22.64 -1.24 27.67
N PHE A 139 23.35 -0.60 26.74
CA PHE A 139 24.61 -1.09 26.21
C PHE A 139 25.75 -0.46 27.01
N SER A 140 26.59 -1.26 27.64
CA SER A 140 27.68 -0.80 28.51
C SER A 140 29.00 -1.35 28.00
N HIS A 141 30.04 -0.53 27.94
CA HIS A 141 31.41 -1.00 27.67
C HIS A 141 32.34 -0.57 28.79
N THR A 142 32.74 -1.53 29.63
CA THR A 142 33.66 -1.30 30.74
C THR A 142 35.10 -1.39 30.25
N PHE A 143 35.98 -0.55 30.77
CA PHE A 143 37.39 -0.49 30.40
C PHE A 143 38.26 0.07 31.53
N PHE A 144 39.56 -0.18 31.44
CA PHE A 144 40.53 0.35 32.41
C PHE A 144 41.37 1.49 31.82
N ILE A 145 41.68 2.48 32.64
CA ILE A 145 42.64 3.55 32.36
C ILE A 145 43.81 3.40 33.34
N LYS A 146 45.06 3.49 32.85
CA LYS A 146 46.25 3.43 33.72
C LYS A 146 46.38 4.70 34.57
N ASP A 147 46.73 4.51 35.84
CA ASP A 147 46.99 5.61 36.78
C ASP A 147 48.13 5.19 37.71
N SER A 148 49.22 5.97 37.73
CA SER A 148 50.41 5.66 38.52
C SER A 148 50.16 5.67 40.02
N LEU A 149 49.20 6.49 40.48
CA LEU A 149 48.86 6.69 41.90
C LEU A 149 47.69 5.82 42.37
N ALA A 150 46.98 5.16 41.45
CA ALA A 150 45.86 4.28 41.80
C ALA A 150 46.34 2.91 42.31
N ARG A 151 45.54 2.30 43.18
CA ARG A 151 45.74 0.93 43.60
C ARG A 151 45.66 -0.01 42.39
N GLY A 152 46.68 -0.83 42.19
CA GLY A 152 46.75 -1.74 41.04
C GLY A 152 47.06 -1.05 39.70
N PHE A 153 47.49 0.22 39.73
CA PHE A 153 47.89 1.01 38.57
C PHE A 153 46.80 1.24 37.51
N GLN A 154 45.53 1.09 37.90
CA GLN A 154 44.41 1.19 36.96
C GLN A 154 43.16 1.70 37.64
N ARG A 155 42.30 2.31 36.84
CA ARG A 155 40.99 2.83 37.24
C ARG A 155 39.91 2.32 36.33
N TRP A 156 38.74 2.10 36.91
CA TRP A 156 37.62 1.48 36.23
C TRP A 156 36.65 2.53 35.70
N TYR A 157 36.45 2.50 34.39
CA TYR A 157 35.51 3.37 33.68
C TYR A 157 34.53 2.52 32.86
N SER A 158 33.42 3.13 32.47
CA SER A 158 32.44 2.52 31.59
C SER A 158 31.76 3.57 30.73
N ILE A 159 31.59 3.32 29.43
CA ILE A 159 30.68 4.10 28.59
C ILE A 159 29.37 3.32 28.47
N VAL A 160 28.27 3.94 28.89
CA VAL A 160 26.92 3.38 28.84
C VAL A 160 26.07 4.14 27.83
N ILE A 161 25.23 3.42 27.09
CA ILE A 161 24.24 3.95 26.16
C ILE A 161 22.90 3.41 26.61
N VAL A 162 21.98 4.30 26.97
CA VAL A 162 20.64 3.96 27.43
C VAL A 162 19.64 4.29 26.33
N ALA A 163 18.78 3.33 25.99
CA ALA A 163 17.69 3.48 25.04
C ALA A 163 16.47 2.69 25.52
N MET A 164 15.26 3.14 25.16
CA MET A 164 14.03 2.41 25.52
C MET A 164 13.76 1.23 24.58
N ASP A 165 14.26 1.27 23.35
CA ASP A 165 14.07 0.18 22.39
C ASP A 165 15.19 -0.87 22.50
N ARG A 166 14.80 -2.05 23.01
CA ARG A 166 15.67 -3.23 23.12
C ARG A 166 16.23 -3.68 21.77
N ILE A 167 15.37 -3.83 20.77
CA ILE A 167 15.71 -4.45 19.49
C ILE A 167 16.62 -3.51 18.70
N TYR A 168 16.32 -2.22 18.72
CA TYR A 168 17.17 -1.20 18.12
C TYR A 168 18.59 -1.22 18.69
N LEU A 169 18.74 -1.31 20.02
CA LEU A 169 20.04 -1.30 20.67
C LEU A 169 20.85 -2.57 20.35
N ILE A 170 20.20 -3.74 20.32
CA ILE A 170 20.82 -5.01 19.95
C ILE A 170 21.26 -4.99 18.48
N ASN A 171 20.41 -4.54 17.56
CA ASN A 171 20.76 -4.41 16.15
C ASN A 171 21.85 -3.36 15.91
N SER A 172 22.03 -2.42 16.84
CA SER A 172 23.09 -1.41 16.84
C SER A 172 24.39 -1.87 17.53
N TRP A 173 24.39 -3.03 18.18
CA TRP A 173 25.54 -3.58 18.90
C TRP A 173 26.87 -3.52 18.14
N PRO A 174 27.02 -4.07 16.91
CA PRO A 174 28.32 -4.08 16.23
C PRO A 174 28.81 -2.68 15.86
N PHE A 175 27.88 -1.78 15.52
CA PHE A 175 28.17 -0.38 15.23
C PHE A 175 28.64 0.36 16.49
N LEU A 176 27.86 0.27 17.57
CA LEU A 176 28.18 0.92 18.85
C LEU A 176 29.52 0.42 19.40
N LEU A 177 29.75 -0.90 19.37
CA LEU A 177 30.99 -1.50 19.84
C LEU A 177 32.22 -0.97 19.09
N ARG A 178 32.15 -0.86 17.76
CA ARG A 178 33.26 -0.36 16.94
C ARG A 178 33.62 1.08 17.31
N HIS A 179 32.64 1.97 17.42
CA HIS A 179 32.89 3.38 17.67
C HIS A 179 33.25 3.69 19.12
N LEU A 180 32.68 2.95 20.08
CA LEU A 180 33.08 3.04 21.48
C LEU A 180 34.52 2.57 21.67
N LYS A 181 34.95 1.48 21.00
CA LYS A 181 36.35 1.03 21.05
C LYS A 181 37.34 2.11 20.59
N ILE A 182 37.02 2.86 19.53
CA ILE A 182 37.88 3.96 19.06
C ILE A 182 38.02 5.04 20.14
N THR A 183 36.90 5.44 20.76
CA THR A 183 36.90 6.44 21.84
C THR A 183 37.70 5.95 23.04
N ILE A 184 37.51 4.69 23.43
CA ILE A 184 38.20 4.05 24.56
C ILE A 184 39.70 3.94 24.29
N GLN A 185 40.11 3.50 23.11
CA GLN A 185 41.52 3.38 22.73
C GLN A 185 42.23 4.74 22.75
N SER A 186 41.55 5.81 22.32
CA SER A 186 42.08 7.18 22.41
C SER A 186 42.32 7.60 23.88
N LEU A 187 41.36 7.34 24.77
CA LEU A 187 41.50 7.60 26.21
C LEU A 187 42.60 6.76 26.87
N GLN A 188 42.68 5.49 26.51
CA GLN A 188 43.69 4.57 27.04
C GLN A 188 45.10 4.93 26.57
N SER A 189 45.26 5.30 25.29
CA SER A 189 46.57 5.66 24.72
C SER A 189 47.12 6.95 25.34
N THR A 190 46.29 7.98 25.48
CA THR A 190 46.70 9.25 26.11
C THR A 190 47.04 9.08 27.58
N ALA A 191 46.25 8.31 28.34
CA ALA A 191 46.56 8.01 29.73
C ALA A 191 47.79 7.12 29.92
N LEU A 192 48.05 6.19 28.98
CA LEU A 192 49.25 5.36 29.02
C LEU A 192 50.53 6.19 28.85
N GLN A 193 50.51 7.19 27.95
CA GLN A 193 51.64 8.12 27.78
C GLN A 193 51.94 8.89 29.06
N VAL A 194 50.90 9.41 29.73
CA VAL A 194 51.04 10.10 31.03
C VAL A 194 51.59 9.13 32.08
N PHE A 195 51.04 7.92 32.16
CA PHE A 195 51.50 6.89 33.10
C PHE A 195 52.99 6.55 32.92
N ASP A 196 53.44 6.32 31.68
CA ASP A 196 54.82 5.99 31.38
C ASP A 196 55.76 7.16 31.69
N SER A 197 55.33 8.41 31.41
CA SER A 197 56.09 9.61 31.76
C SER A 197 56.26 9.78 33.27
N GLU A 198 55.20 9.55 34.05
CA GLU A 198 55.23 9.65 35.51
C GLU A 198 56.12 8.56 36.13
N GLN A 199 56.06 7.34 35.61
CA GLN A 199 56.91 6.22 36.06
C GLN A 199 58.39 6.42 35.69
N GLY A 200 58.67 7.04 34.54
CA GLY A 200 60.01 7.36 34.10
C GLY A 200 60.70 8.42 34.96
N VAL A 201 59.92 9.40 35.45
CA VAL A 201 60.43 10.48 36.34
C VAL A 201 60.58 10.01 37.78
N CYS A 202 59.60 9.28 38.32
CA CYS A 202 59.67 8.75 39.67
C CYS A 202 59.04 7.34 39.73
N PRO A 203 59.85 6.27 39.86
CA PRO A 203 59.32 4.92 39.97
C PRO A 203 58.42 4.80 41.20
N GLN A 204 57.20 4.28 41.03
CA GLN A 204 56.22 4.19 42.13
C GLN A 204 56.68 3.36 43.34
N ARG A 205 57.73 2.53 43.18
CA ARG A 205 58.43 1.89 44.30
C ARG A 205 59.03 2.91 45.28
N ALA A 206 59.61 4.00 44.78
CA ALA A 206 60.17 5.07 45.58
C ALA A 206 59.08 5.87 46.31
N VAL A 207 57.94 6.12 45.65
CA VAL A 207 56.78 6.83 46.24
C VAL A 207 56.16 6.02 47.39
N ARG A 208 56.01 4.71 47.24
CA ARG A 208 55.49 3.82 48.30
C ARG A 208 56.45 3.62 49.48
N MET A 209 57.76 3.76 49.24
CA MET A 209 58.78 3.73 50.30
C MET A 209 58.80 5.03 51.10
N ASN A 210 58.45 6.17 50.46
CA ASN A 210 58.51 7.50 51.06
C ASN A 210 57.19 7.97 51.72
N SER A 211 56.09 7.23 51.62
CA SER A 211 54.82 7.59 52.28
C SER A 211 54.91 7.32 53.79
N THR A 212 55.33 8.32 54.57
CA THR A 212 55.42 8.23 56.03
C THR A 212 54.03 8.16 56.67
N PHE A 213 53.81 7.15 57.50
CA PHE A 213 52.60 6.96 58.30
C PHE A 213 52.42 8.15 59.26
N SER A 214 51.40 8.98 59.07
CA SER A 214 51.02 10.03 60.04
C SER A 214 50.03 9.47 61.06
N PRO A 215 50.29 9.50 62.40
CA PRO A 215 49.47 8.80 63.39
C PRO A 215 48.12 9.45 63.75
N ALA A 216 47.70 10.54 63.08
CA ALA A 216 46.58 11.38 63.52
C ALA A 216 45.24 11.16 62.78
N GLY A 217 45.08 10.08 62.00
CA GLY A 217 43.84 9.75 61.29
C GLY A 217 43.14 8.51 61.86
N PHE A 218 41.89 8.67 62.30
CA PHE A 218 41.07 7.62 62.91
C PHE A 218 40.86 6.36 62.01
N PRO A 219 40.59 5.17 62.58
CA PRO A 219 40.74 3.87 61.89
C PRO A 219 39.65 3.51 60.87
N HIS A 220 38.70 4.40 60.55
CA HIS A 220 37.62 4.12 59.58
C HIS A 220 37.86 4.69 58.18
N GLN A 221 38.92 5.46 57.99
CA GLN A 221 39.31 5.97 56.67
C GLN A 221 40.45 5.10 56.13
N ARG A 222 40.09 3.96 55.51
CA ARG A 222 41.06 3.22 54.70
C ARG A 222 41.59 4.20 53.64
N SER A 223 42.89 4.47 53.71
CA SER A 223 43.68 5.36 52.85
C SER A 223 43.52 5.07 51.35
N GLY A 224 42.39 5.44 50.77
CA GLY A 224 42.21 5.56 49.33
C GLY A 224 42.64 6.97 48.93
N ASN A 225 43.72 7.10 48.15
CA ASN A 225 44.07 8.37 47.56
C ASN A 225 42.86 8.89 46.76
N ALA A 226 42.50 10.17 46.96
CA ALA A 226 41.38 10.77 46.26
C ALA A 226 41.52 10.56 44.75
N ALA A 227 40.37 10.35 44.09
CA ALA A 227 40.38 10.08 42.68
C ALA A 227 40.94 11.29 41.90
N ARG A 228 41.95 11.12 41.02
CA ARG A 228 42.39 12.15 40.07
C ARG A 228 41.33 12.39 39.01
N SER A 229 41.22 13.62 38.52
CA SER A 229 40.36 13.97 37.39
C SER A 229 40.82 13.28 36.10
N LEU A 230 39.88 12.94 35.24
CA LEU A 230 40.18 12.30 33.94
C LEU A 230 41.05 13.21 33.05
N THR A 231 40.89 14.53 33.19
CA THR A 231 41.73 15.55 32.53
C THR A 231 43.18 15.47 33.00
N SER A 232 43.43 15.24 34.30
CA SER A 232 44.79 15.04 34.82
C SER A 232 45.41 13.72 34.35
N LEU A 233 44.62 12.65 34.26
CA LEU A 233 45.10 11.33 33.83
C LEU A 233 45.49 11.28 32.36
N THR A 234 44.79 12.01 31.50
CA THR A 234 45.01 11.98 30.05
C THR A 234 45.86 13.16 29.54
N GLN A 235 45.93 14.26 30.31
CA GLN A 235 46.51 15.54 29.88
C GLN A 235 46.00 16.02 28.50
N HIS A 236 44.81 15.57 28.09
CA HIS A 236 44.26 15.87 26.78
C HIS A 236 43.65 17.29 26.77
N PRO A 237 44.07 18.17 25.83
CA PRO A 237 43.49 19.50 25.73
C PRO A 237 42.02 19.38 25.32
N ASN A 238 41.10 20.08 26.01
CA ASN A 238 39.67 20.08 25.69
C ASN A 238 39.01 18.67 25.67
N LEU A 239 39.45 17.75 26.54
CA LEU A 239 38.91 16.38 26.65
C LEU A 239 37.38 16.32 26.57
N TRP A 240 36.68 17.13 27.36
CA TRP A 240 35.22 17.10 27.43
C TRP A 240 34.54 17.60 26.15
N ALA A 241 35.14 18.55 25.45
CA ALA A 241 34.65 18.99 24.15
C ALA A 241 34.84 17.89 23.09
N SER A 242 35.99 17.19 23.11
CA SER A 242 36.21 16.03 22.23
C SER A 242 35.20 14.92 22.50
N LEU A 243 34.93 14.61 23.77
CA LEU A 243 33.92 13.61 24.14
C LEU A 243 32.50 14.04 23.76
N HIS A 244 32.17 15.33 23.91
CA HIS A 244 30.91 15.87 23.40
C HIS A 244 30.75 15.62 21.90
N THR A 245 31.77 15.95 21.11
CA THR A 245 31.76 15.74 19.66
C THR A 245 31.62 14.26 19.32
N SER A 246 32.39 13.38 19.96
CA SER A 246 32.32 11.94 19.74
C SER A 246 30.95 11.34 20.10
N PHE A 247 30.36 11.75 21.23
CA PHE A 247 29.05 11.24 21.66
C PHE A 247 27.90 11.81 20.81
N SER A 248 27.96 13.08 20.43
CA SER A 248 26.97 13.71 19.55
C SER A 248 27.01 13.07 18.17
N TRP A 249 28.21 12.85 17.62
CA TRP A 249 28.39 12.13 16.36
C TRP A 249 27.88 10.68 16.46
N LEU A 250 28.17 9.97 17.55
CA LEU A 250 27.68 8.61 17.77
C LEU A 250 26.15 8.56 17.78
N LEU A 251 25.49 9.49 18.46
CA LEU A 251 24.03 9.59 18.51
C LEU A 251 23.43 9.92 17.14
N LYS A 252 24.00 10.89 16.41
CA LYS A 252 23.56 11.24 15.04
C LYS A 252 23.71 10.03 14.10
N ALA A 253 24.91 9.45 14.04
CA ALA A 253 25.23 8.35 13.13
C ALA A 253 24.47 7.06 13.47
N CYS A 254 24.20 6.79 14.76
CA CYS A 254 23.35 5.68 15.15
C CYS A 254 21.90 5.94 14.69
N GLY A 255 21.37 7.13 14.97
CA GLY A 255 20.04 7.55 14.60
C GLY A 255 19.74 7.48 13.10
N SER A 256 20.72 7.82 12.25
CA SER A 256 20.57 7.81 10.79
C SER A 256 20.85 6.45 10.13
N ARG A 257 21.23 5.42 10.90
CA ARG A 257 21.68 4.13 10.34
C ARG A 257 20.53 3.24 9.90
N LEU A 258 19.46 3.20 10.69
CA LEU A 258 18.27 2.41 10.41
C LEU A 258 17.14 3.38 10.09
N THR A 259 16.85 3.52 8.80
CA THR A 259 15.76 4.34 8.29
C THR A 259 14.65 3.44 7.78
N GLU A 260 13.43 3.70 8.23
CA GLU A 260 12.26 3.07 7.64
C GLU A 260 11.95 3.73 6.29
N LYS A 261 11.74 2.92 5.26
CA LYS A 261 11.23 3.38 3.97
C LYS A 261 9.81 2.88 3.82
N LEU A 262 8.85 3.76 4.10
CA LEU A 262 7.45 3.50 3.81
C LEU A 262 7.28 3.52 2.29
N LEU A 263 6.75 2.43 1.74
CA LEU A 263 6.39 2.35 0.34
C LEU A 263 4.89 2.62 0.23
N GLU A 264 4.55 3.79 -0.29
CA GLU A 264 3.17 4.12 -0.62
C GLU A 264 2.74 3.36 -1.88
N GLY A 265 1.44 3.08 -1.99
CA GLY A 265 0.86 2.50 -3.19
C GLY A 265 1.01 3.44 -4.40
N ALA A 266 0.85 2.90 -5.61
CA ALA A 266 0.80 3.75 -6.78
C ALA A 266 -0.40 4.72 -6.67
N PRO A 267 -0.22 6.02 -7.00
CA PRO A 267 -1.32 6.97 -7.01
C PRO A 267 -2.41 6.54 -8.00
N THR A 268 -3.64 6.95 -7.74
CA THR A 268 -4.76 6.71 -8.68
C THR A 268 -4.59 7.58 -9.92
N GLU A 269 -5.27 7.24 -11.03
CA GLU A 269 -5.22 8.07 -12.23
C GLU A 269 -5.77 9.47 -11.98
N ASP A 270 -6.80 9.58 -11.15
CA ASP A 270 -7.36 10.89 -10.81
C ASP A 270 -6.30 11.75 -10.11
N THR A 271 -5.54 11.19 -9.16
CA THR A 271 -4.43 11.91 -8.52
C THR A 271 -3.36 12.33 -9.53
N LEU A 272 -2.98 11.44 -10.46
CA LEU A 272 -1.97 11.76 -11.48
C LEU A 272 -2.42 12.89 -12.41
N VAL A 273 -3.64 12.80 -12.94
CA VAL A 273 -4.21 13.82 -13.84
C VAL A 273 -4.36 15.16 -13.12
N LEU A 274 -4.71 15.15 -11.83
CA LEU A 274 -4.78 16.39 -11.05
C LEU A 274 -3.39 17.01 -10.85
N ILE A 275 -2.37 16.21 -10.55
CA ILE A 275 -0.98 16.69 -10.44
C ILE A 275 -0.53 17.28 -11.79
N GLU A 276 -0.79 16.59 -12.91
CA GLU A 276 -0.43 17.06 -14.25
C GLU A 276 -1.08 18.40 -14.58
N ARG A 277 -2.40 18.54 -14.33
CA ARG A 277 -3.11 19.81 -14.53
C ARG A 277 -2.58 20.94 -13.64
N GLN A 278 -2.22 20.64 -12.39
CA GLN A 278 -1.63 21.63 -11.49
C GLN A 278 -0.26 22.08 -12.01
N THR A 279 0.58 21.14 -12.46
CA THR A 279 1.88 21.48 -13.04
C THR A 279 1.76 22.31 -14.31
N GLU A 280 0.81 22.00 -15.20
CA GLU A 280 0.55 22.80 -16.41
C GLU A 280 0.14 24.23 -16.05
N GLN A 281 -0.72 24.43 -15.05
CA GLN A 281 -1.14 25.75 -14.59
C GLN A 281 0.02 26.55 -13.96
N GLU A 282 0.86 25.90 -13.17
CA GLU A 282 2.05 26.54 -12.59
C GLU A 282 3.07 26.94 -13.67
N GLU A 283 3.22 26.12 -14.72
CA GLU A 283 4.09 26.44 -15.86
C GLU A 283 3.55 27.61 -16.69
N GLU A 284 2.24 27.66 -16.97
CA GLU A 284 1.59 28.78 -17.66
C GLU A 284 1.74 30.10 -16.87
N MET A 285 1.53 30.06 -15.55
CA MET A 285 1.71 31.24 -14.68
C MET A 285 3.16 31.74 -14.63
N ASN A 286 4.14 30.84 -14.74
CA ASN A 286 5.55 31.20 -14.75
C ASN A 286 6.03 31.72 -16.13
N ALA A 287 5.36 31.32 -17.22
CA ALA A 287 5.68 31.76 -18.57
C ALA A 287 5.19 33.20 -18.86
N ASP A 288 4.10 33.64 -18.24
CA ASP A 288 3.58 35.01 -18.35
C ASP A 288 4.33 36.04 -17.48
N GLY A 289 5.37 35.61 -16.74
CA GLY A 289 6.17 36.43 -15.83
C GLY A 289 7.37 37.18 -16.44
N ASP A 290 7.68 37.01 -17.73
CA ASP A 290 8.84 37.65 -18.40
C ASP A 290 8.42 38.49 -19.61
N GLY A 291 7.71 39.59 -19.36
CA GLY A 291 7.31 40.53 -20.41
C GLY A 291 6.76 41.84 -19.88
N SER A 292 7.65 42.80 -19.60
CA SER A 292 7.26 44.18 -19.31
C SER A 292 6.52 44.83 -20.48
N THR A 293 5.27 45.24 -20.30
CA THR A 293 4.76 46.53 -20.81
C THR A 293 3.53 46.99 -20.03
N ASP A 294 3.59 48.23 -19.53
CA ASP A 294 2.50 48.94 -18.87
C ASP A 294 1.26 49.09 -19.77
N GLN A 295 0.07 48.74 -19.25
CA GLN A 295 -1.13 49.60 -19.29
C GLN A 295 -2.30 49.04 -18.46
N ASP A 296 -2.97 49.97 -17.78
CA ASP A 296 -4.08 49.83 -16.83
C ASP A 296 -5.26 48.96 -17.31
N GLY A 297 -5.79 48.14 -16.39
CA GLY A 297 -7.05 47.42 -16.58
C GLY A 297 -7.36 46.49 -15.41
N GLN A 298 -8.08 47.03 -14.42
CA GLN A 298 -8.46 46.41 -13.15
C GLN A 298 -9.31 45.13 -13.32
N SER A 299 -8.78 43.96 -12.96
CA SER A 299 -9.58 42.81 -12.50
C SER A 299 -8.75 41.95 -11.55
N THR A 300 -9.26 41.85 -10.34
CA THR A 300 -8.62 41.35 -9.12
C THR A 300 -8.32 39.85 -9.18
N ALA A 301 -7.04 39.54 -8.98
CA ALA A 301 -6.54 38.23 -8.62
C ALA A 301 -7.03 37.83 -7.22
N THR A 302 -7.64 36.65 -7.11
CA THR A 302 -7.68 35.83 -5.89
C THR A 302 -8.08 34.42 -6.30
N GLN A 303 -7.15 33.45 -6.28
CA GLN A 303 -7.50 32.06 -6.06
C GLN A 303 -6.35 31.36 -5.33
N ASP A 304 -6.66 31.04 -4.08
CA ASP A 304 -5.80 30.56 -3.02
C ASP A 304 -5.62 29.03 -3.04
N LYS A 305 -4.54 28.63 -2.38
CA LYS A 305 -4.13 27.29 -1.97
C LYS A 305 -5.14 26.62 -1.01
N ASP A 306 -5.43 25.33 -1.24
CA ASP A 306 -5.48 24.23 -0.24
C ASP A 306 -6.41 23.09 -0.74
N PHE A 307 -5.86 21.92 -1.14
CA PHE A 307 -6.69 20.75 -1.49
C PHE A 307 -6.08 19.41 -1.07
N LEU A 308 -6.31 19.04 0.19
CA LEU A 308 -6.35 17.65 0.64
C LEU A 308 -7.79 17.35 1.06
N PHE A 309 -8.38 16.31 0.45
CA PHE A 309 -9.67 15.69 0.77
C PHE A 309 -10.69 16.57 1.52
N GLY A 310 -11.53 17.26 0.74
CA GLY A 310 -12.78 17.85 1.21
C GLY A 310 -12.71 19.34 1.49
N ASP A 311 -12.64 20.15 0.43
CA ASP A 311 -13.36 21.42 0.32
C ASP A 311 -13.21 21.86 -1.16
N GLU A 312 -14.23 21.69 -2.00
CA GLU A 312 -14.21 22.30 -3.34
C GLU A 312 -14.13 23.81 -3.14
N GLY A 313 -13.09 24.46 -3.70
CA GLY A 313 -12.80 25.87 -3.48
C GLY A 313 -14.04 26.70 -3.69
N LYS A 314 -14.25 27.70 -2.82
CA LYS A 314 -15.39 28.62 -2.80
C LYS A 314 -15.93 28.92 -4.21
N ASP A 315 -16.79 28.04 -4.70
CA ASP A 315 -17.85 28.38 -5.62
C ASP A 315 -18.59 29.46 -4.84
N GLU A 316 -18.65 30.69 -5.36
CA GLU A 316 -19.58 31.67 -4.81
C GLU A 316 -20.92 30.93 -4.66
N GLU A 317 -21.38 30.72 -3.43
CA GLU A 317 -22.57 29.92 -3.17
C GLU A 317 -23.75 30.67 -3.73
N LEU A 318 -24.02 30.44 -5.02
CA LEU A 318 -25.17 30.99 -5.69
C LEU A 318 -26.40 30.50 -4.90
N PRO A 319 -27.16 31.43 -4.32
CA PRO A 319 -28.30 31.07 -3.48
C PRO A 319 -29.37 30.42 -4.34
N GLY A 320 -29.85 29.25 -3.92
CA GLY A 320 -30.86 28.50 -4.67
C GLY A 320 -30.86 27.00 -4.34
N PRO A 321 -31.85 26.27 -4.85
CA PRO A 321 -31.99 24.84 -4.58
C PRO A 321 -30.91 24.04 -5.34
N LYS A 322 -30.23 23.11 -4.65
CA LYS A 322 -29.09 22.34 -5.18
C LYS A 322 -29.27 20.83 -5.01
N PHE A 323 -28.77 20.05 -5.96
CA PHE A 323 -28.70 18.60 -5.81
C PHE A 323 -27.68 18.22 -4.73
N LYS A 324 -28.07 17.31 -3.84
CA LYS A 324 -27.31 16.94 -2.63
C LYS A 324 -26.52 15.64 -2.78
N SER A 325 -26.98 14.76 -3.67
CA SER A 325 -26.35 13.48 -3.97
C SER A 325 -26.87 12.93 -5.30
N LEU A 326 -26.15 11.97 -5.88
CA LEU A 326 -26.63 11.20 -7.04
C LEU A 326 -27.96 10.48 -6.75
N ARG A 327 -28.21 10.06 -5.50
CA ARG A 327 -29.50 9.48 -5.11
C ARG A 327 -30.61 10.52 -5.15
N HIS A 328 -30.35 11.74 -4.68
CA HIS A 328 -31.30 12.85 -4.76
C HIS A 328 -31.61 13.16 -6.24
N LEU A 329 -30.59 13.25 -7.10
CA LEU A 329 -30.78 13.47 -8.54
C LEU A 329 -31.64 12.37 -9.19
N ARG A 330 -31.41 11.10 -8.85
CA ARG A 330 -32.22 9.97 -9.31
C ARG A 330 -33.67 10.03 -8.81
N GLN A 331 -33.89 10.48 -7.58
CA GLN A 331 -35.24 10.64 -7.01
C GLN A 331 -36.03 11.76 -7.71
N VAL A 332 -35.36 12.87 -8.06
CA VAL A 332 -35.98 14.02 -8.74
C VAL A 332 -36.31 13.69 -10.19
N LEU A 333 -35.38 13.08 -10.94
CA LEU A 333 -35.59 12.78 -12.36
C LEU A 333 -36.45 11.52 -12.59
N GLY A 334 -36.47 10.60 -11.62
CA GLY A 334 -37.05 9.27 -11.78
C GLY A 334 -36.05 8.24 -12.32
N ALA A 335 -36.32 6.96 -12.06
CA ALA A 335 -35.34 5.89 -12.30
C ALA A 335 -35.01 5.69 -13.79
N ALA A 336 -36.01 5.71 -14.68
CA ALA A 336 -35.81 5.50 -16.11
C ALA A 336 -35.03 6.65 -16.76
N GLU A 337 -35.46 7.88 -16.49
CA GLU A 337 -34.85 9.11 -17.02
C GLU A 337 -33.41 9.29 -16.52
N PHE A 338 -33.18 9.07 -15.21
CA PHE A 338 -31.83 9.09 -14.64
C PHE A 338 -30.93 8.02 -15.28
N ARG A 339 -31.46 6.82 -15.53
CA ARG A 339 -30.69 5.73 -16.16
C ARG A 339 -30.27 6.10 -17.59
N GLN A 340 -31.15 6.72 -18.36
CA GLN A 340 -30.82 7.21 -19.70
C GLN A 340 -29.74 8.30 -19.64
N LEU A 341 -29.89 9.28 -18.75
CA LEU A 341 -28.90 10.33 -18.52
C LEU A 341 -27.54 9.75 -18.11
N ALA A 342 -27.51 8.85 -17.12
CA ALA A 342 -26.28 8.23 -16.63
C ALA A 342 -25.59 7.37 -17.69
N TRP A 343 -26.34 6.73 -18.59
CA TRP A 343 -25.76 6.02 -19.73
C TRP A 343 -25.01 6.97 -20.67
N HIS A 344 -25.63 8.11 -21.06
CA HIS A 344 -24.97 9.10 -21.91
C HIS A 344 -23.72 9.68 -21.23
N VAL A 345 -23.78 9.94 -19.92
CA VAL A 345 -22.62 10.38 -19.14
C VAL A 345 -21.48 9.36 -19.22
N LEU A 346 -21.75 8.07 -18.93
CA LEU A 346 -20.73 7.03 -18.93
C LEU A 346 -20.13 6.74 -20.31
N MET A 347 -20.91 6.94 -21.38
CA MET A 347 -20.43 6.80 -22.77
C MET A 347 -19.61 8.01 -23.25
N GLY A 348 -19.56 9.11 -22.49
CA GLY A 348 -18.86 10.33 -22.87
C GLY A 348 -19.60 11.15 -23.95
N ASN A 349 -20.89 10.90 -24.12
CA ASN A 349 -21.76 11.67 -25.01
C ASN A 349 -21.95 13.11 -24.50
N GLN A 350 -22.46 14.00 -25.34
CA GLN A 350 -22.72 15.38 -24.92
C GLN A 350 -23.99 15.46 -24.07
N VAL A 351 -23.84 15.94 -22.84
CA VAL A 351 -24.90 16.12 -21.83
C VAL A 351 -25.21 17.60 -21.73
N ILE A 352 -26.39 17.99 -22.21
CA ILE A 352 -26.82 19.39 -22.28
C ILE A 352 -27.93 19.62 -21.26
N TRP A 353 -27.75 20.60 -20.39
CA TRP A 353 -28.76 21.07 -19.46
C TRP A 353 -29.19 22.47 -19.86
N ARG A 354 -30.48 22.67 -20.17
CA ARG A 354 -31.02 23.96 -20.57
C ARG A 354 -32.00 24.47 -19.51
N GLY A 355 -31.72 25.63 -18.92
CA GLY A 355 -32.54 26.19 -17.85
C GLY A 355 -32.11 27.59 -17.42
N GLN A 356 -33.01 28.30 -16.73
CA GLN A 356 -32.77 29.66 -16.25
C GLN A 356 -31.81 29.69 -15.05
N ASP A 357 -31.84 28.66 -14.21
CA ASP A 357 -31.09 28.59 -12.96
C ASP A 357 -29.71 27.93 -13.18
N CYS A 358 -28.67 28.76 -13.21
CA CYS A 358 -27.29 28.29 -13.39
C CYS A 358 -26.75 27.53 -12.16
N GLY A 359 -27.20 27.85 -10.95
CA GLY A 359 -26.76 27.20 -9.71
C GLY A 359 -27.27 25.76 -9.62
N LEU A 360 -28.53 25.54 -10.02
CA LEU A 360 -29.11 24.20 -10.10
C LEU A 360 -28.36 23.32 -11.13
N ILE A 361 -28.09 23.85 -12.32
CA ILE A 361 -27.36 23.15 -13.38
C ILE A 361 -25.93 22.79 -12.94
N GLN A 362 -25.22 23.74 -12.32
CA GLN A 362 -23.88 23.49 -11.79
C GLN A 362 -23.89 22.38 -10.74
N SER A 363 -24.87 22.37 -9.83
CA SER A 363 -25.01 21.32 -8.82
C SER A 363 -25.28 19.95 -9.45
N ALA A 364 -26.04 19.89 -10.56
CA ALA A 364 -26.26 18.65 -11.30
C ALA A 364 -24.97 18.12 -11.92
N PHE A 365 -24.17 18.99 -12.54
CA PHE A 365 -22.87 18.60 -13.07
C PHE A 365 -21.93 18.10 -11.99
N ASN A 366 -21.86 18.74 -10.82
CA ASN A 366 -21.01 18.27 -9.72
C ASN A 366 -21.40 16.84 -9.28
N MET A 367 -22.69 16.48 -9.28
CA MET A 367 -23.11 15.10 -9.02
C MET A 367 -22.71 14.14 -10.16
N LEU A 368 -22.94 14.52 -11.42
CA LEU A 368 -22.69 13.65 -12.58
C LEU A 368 -21.20 13.42 -12.85
N LYS A 369 -20.33 14.41 -12.56
CA LYS A 369 -18.87 14.29 -12.67
C LYS A 369 -18.33 13.11 -11.84
N ALA A 370 -18.94 12.82 -10.69
CA ALA A 370 -18.52 11.71 -9.82
C ALA A 370 -18.61 10.33 -10.49
N LEU A 371 -19.39 10.20 -11.57
CA LEU A 371 -19.50 8.95 -12.35
C LEU A 371 -18.31 8.71 -13.28
N LEU A 372 -17.49 9.74 -13.54
CA LEU A 372 -16.41 9.70 -14.52
C LEU A 372 -15.03 9.90 -13.87
N PRO A 373 -13.97 9.39 -14.51
CA PRO A 373 -12.59 9.80 -14.21
C PRO A 373 -12.42 11.29 -14.50
N VAL A 374 -11.61 11.98 -13.70
CA VAL A 374 -11.46 13.44 -13.79
C VAL A 374 -10.90 13.91 -15.14
N GLY A 375 -10.08 13.07 -15.80
CA GLY A 375 -9.55 13.30 -17.14
C GLY A 375 -10.61 13.19 -18.25
N CYS A 376 -11.75 12.55 -18.00
CA CYS A 376 -12.83 12.37 -18.98
C CYS A 376 -13.88 13.50 -18.94
N VAL A 377 -13.70 14.48 -18.05
CA VAL A 377 -14.67 15.56 -17.81
C VAL A 377 -14.16 16.87 -18.40
N ARG A 378 -14.99 17.50 -19.24
CA ARG A 378 -14.81 18.84 -19.83
C ARG A 378 -16.13 19.59 -19.74
N VAL A 379 -16.19 20.57 -18.84
CA VAL A 379 -17.45 21.25 -18.47
C VAL A 379 -17.42 22.70 -18.89
N VAL A 380 -18.48 23.13 -19.58
CA VAL A 380 -18.85 24.54 -19.71
C VAL A 380 -20.07 24.76 -18.81
N PRO A 381 -19.91 25.43 -17.65
CA PRO A 381 -20.91 25.43 -16.58
C PRO A 381 -22.22 26.11 -17.01
N TYR A 382 -22.11 27.23 -17.75
CA TYR A 382 -23.25 27.93 -18.31
C TYR A 382 -22.82 28.80 -19.50
N SER A 383 -23.52 28.70 -20.62
CA SER A 383 -23.21 29.43 -21.86
C SER A 383 -24.47 30.04 -22.48
N THR A 384 -24.30 31.18 -23.13
CA THR A 384 -25.34 31.86 -23.92
C THR A 384 -25.34 31.44 -25.39
N GLN A 385 -24.48 30.50 -25.77
CA GLN A 385 -24.39 29.94 -27.12
C GLN A 385 -24.13 28.43 -27.05
N TYR A 386 -24.55 27.70 -28.07
CA TYR A 386 -24.23 26.28 -28.18
C TYR A 386 -22.72 26.07 -28.35
N GLU A 387 -22.17 25.11 -27.62
CA GLU A 387 -20.78 24.68 -27.73
C GLU A 387 -20.72 23.22 -28.20
N GLU A 388 -19.79 22.95 -29.11
CA GLU A 388 -19.64 21.65 -29.77
C GLU A 388 -19.02 20.59 -28.84
N ALA A 389 -19.27 19.30 -29.14
CA ALA A 389 -18.82 18.17 -28.31
C ALA A 389 -17.28 18.03 -28.18
N TYR A 390 -16.50 18.62 -29.10
CA TYR A 390 -15.04 18.65 -28.99
C TYR A 390 -14.55 19.63 -27.91
N LYS A 391 -15.36 20.63 -27.52
CA LYS A 391 -15.03 21.57 -26.43
C LYS A 391 -15.44 21.03 -25.08
N CYS A 392 -16.67 20.51 -24.97
CA CYS A 392 -17.23 20.05 -23.70
C CYS A 392 -18.17 18.86 -23.87
N ASN A 393 -18.11 17.92 -22.92
CA ASN A 393 -19.13 16.87 -22.77
C ASN A 393 -20.25 17.28 -21.81
N PHE A 394 -20.02 18.22 -20.90
CA PHE A 394 -21.09 18.83 -20.08
C PHE A 394 -21.29 20.28 -20.47
N LEU A 395 -22.52 20.65 -20.83
CA LEU A 395 -22.86 21.99 -21.31
C LEU A 395 -24.14 22.51 -20.64
N GLY A 396 -24.02 23.59 -19.87
CA GLY A 396 -25.16 24.36 -19.39
C GLY A 396 -25.55 25.45 -20.39
N LEU A 397 -26.84 25.60 -20.70
CA LEU A 397 -27.36 26.58 -21.65
C LEU A 397 -28.48 27.45 -21.05
N SER A 398 -28.50 28.71 -21.47
CA SER A 398 -29.66 29.59 -21.30
C SER A 398 -30.89 29.08 -22.07
N PRO A 399 -32.13 29.29 -21.56
CA PRO A 399 -33.36 28.84 -22.22
C PRO A 399 -33.52 29.34 -23.66
N ASP A 400 -32.97 30.52 -23.98
CA ASP A 400 -33.13 31.17 -25.28
C ASP A 400 -32.22 30.59 -26.38
N VAL A 401 -31.28 29.71 -26.00
CA VAL A 401 -30.27 29.18 -26.92
C VAL A 401 -30.87 28.11 -27.83
N GLN A 402 -30.72 28.32 -29.14
CA GLN A 402 -31.12 27.36 -30.16
C GLN A 402 -30.04 26.31 -30.37
N ILE A 403 -30.41 25.03 -30.20
CA ILE A 403 -29.52 23.90 -30.46
C ILE A 403 -29.64 23.53 -31.95
N PRO A 404 -28.52 23.34 -32.67
CA PRO A 404 -28.57 22.97 -34.08
C PRO A 404 -29.33 21.65 -34.32
N ALA A 405 -30.16 21.61 -35.38
CA ALA A 405 -31.03 20.45 -35.66
C ALA A 405 -30.28 19.12 -35.81
N HIS A 406 -29.06 19.14 -36.37
CA HIS A 406 -28.22 17.95 -36.53
C HIS A 406 -27.75 17.36 -35.19
N VAL A 407 -27.68 18.19 -34.14
CA VAL A 407 -27.35 17.78 -32.77
C VAL A 407 -28.58 17.20 -32.08
N THR A 408 -29.75 17.84 -32.25
CA THR A 408 -31.02 17.37 -31.66
C THR A 408 -31.45 16.01 -32.23
N SER A 409 -31.09 15.71 -33.48
CA SER A 409 -31.33 14.39 -34.10
C SER A 409 -30.25 13.35 -33.79
N SER A 410 -29.20 13.70 -33.04
CA SER A 410 -28.05 12.82 -32.79
C SER A 410 -28.31 11.83 -31.65
N GLU A 411 -27.89 10.58 -31.82
CA GLU A 411 -27.91 9.55 -30.77
C GLU A 411 -26.82 9.80 -29.70
N PHE A 412 -25.87 10.70 -29.96
CA PHE A 412 -24.74 11.01 -29.10
C PHE A 412 -24.97 12.23 -28.18
N MET A 413 -26.23 12.62 -28.00
CA MET A 413 -26.62 13.75 -27.16
C MET A 413 -27.80 13.39 -26.26
N VAL A 414 -27.82 13.96 -25.06
CA VAL A 414 -28.99 13.99 -24.18
C VAL A 414 -29.26 15.42 -23.73
N LEU A 415 -30.52 15.84 -23.84
CA LEU A 415 -30.98 17.16 -23.45
C LEU A 415 -31.89 17.05 -22.24
N VAL A 416 -31.52 17.73 -21.16
CA VAL A 416 -32.32 17.92 -19.95
C VAL A 416 -32.87 19.35 -19.98
N GLU A 417 -34.16 19.49 -20.21
CA GLU A 417 -34.85 20.78 -20.13
C GLU A 417 -35.39 21.00 -18.71
N VAL A 418 -35.09 22.16 -18.15
CA VAL A 418 -35.53 22.58 -16.82
C VAL A 418 -36.52 23.74 -16.96
N LEU A 419 -37.77 23.50 -16.58
CA LEU A 419 -38.84 24.49 -16.61
C LEU A 419 -39.21 24.91 -15.19
N ASN A 420 -39.27 26.22 -14.94
CA ASN A 420 -39.72 26.77 -13.66
C ASN A 420 -41.24 26.68 -13.56
N LEU A 421 -41.75 26.11 -12.48
CA LEU A 421 -43.17 26.10 -12.17
C LEU A 421 -43.53 27.42 -11.48
N GLU A 422 -44.14 28.36 -12.20
CA GLU A 422 -44.60 29.62 -11.60
C GLU A 422 -45.68 29.34 -10.54
N GLN A 423 -45.31 29.34 -9.25
CA GLN A 423 -46.28 29.42 -8.16
C GLN A 423 -46.52 30.89 -7.80
N GLY A 424 -47.75 31.37 -8.04
CA GLY A 424 -48.17 32.72 -7.67
C GLY A 424 -48.00 32.99 -6.17
N ASN A 425 -47.35 34.11 -5.85
CA ASN A 425 -47.30 34.82 -4.57
C ASN A 425 -47.85 34.09 -3.33
N THR A 426 -46.95 33.53 -2.51
CA THR A 426 -46.94 33.73 -1.04
C THR A 426 -45.59 33.32 -0.47
N PHE A 427 -45.07 34.12 0.47
CA PHE A 427 -43.85 33.90 1.25
C PHE A 427 -43.58 32.42 1.59
N HIS A 428 -42.48 31.84 1.09
CA HIS A 428 -41.91 30.61 1.63
C HIS A 428 -40.46 30.85 2.04
N MET A 429 -40.28 31.02 3.35
CA MET A 429 -39.01 30.75 4.02
C MET A 429 -38.69 29.25 3.87
N TYR A 430 -37.49 28.93 3.37
CA TYR A 430 -36.82 27.62 3.46
C TYR A 430 -37.62 26.39 2.99
N ASN A 431 -37.94 26.27 1.70
CA ASN A 431 -38.25 24.96 1.12
C ASN A 431 -37.34 24.69 -0.09
N ASP A 432 -36.31 23.86 0.12
CA ASP A 432 -35.29 23.41 -0.85
C ASP A 432 -35.78 22.27 -1.75
N ASP A 433 -37.08 21.96 -1.77
CA ASP A 433 -37.62 20.79 -2.45
C ASP A 433 -37.72 21.04 -3.97
N ILE A 434 -36.65 20.70 -4.69
CA ILE A 434 -36.49 20.80 -6.15
C ILE A 434 -37.72 20.31 -6.94
N PRO A 435 -38.33 19.13 -6.63
CA PRO A 435 -39.49 18.63 -7.39
C PRO A 435 -40.73 19.54 -7.35
N SER A 436 -40.82 20.44 -6.37
CA SER A 436 -41.97 21.35 -6.23
C SER A 436 -41.80 22.65 -7.02
N LEU A 437 -40.57 22.99 -7.40
CA LEU A 437 -40.18 24.24 -8.05
C LEU A 437 -39.89 24.07 -9.55
N TYR A 438 -39.45 22.88 -9.97
CA TYR A 438 -39.01 22.62 -11.34
C TYR A 438 -39.66 21.37 -11.92
N GLN A 439 -39.92 21.43 -13.22
CA GLN A 439 -40.24 20.27 -14.03
C GLN A 439 -39.04 19.94 -14.93
N PHE A 440 -38.66 18.66 -14.96
CA PHE A 440 -37.58 18.15 -15.78
C PHE A 440 -38.14 17.29 -16.92
N SER A 441 -37.69 17.53 -18.15
CA SER A 441 -37.94 16.63 -19.28
C SER A 441 -36.63 16.26 -19.95
N ILE A 442 -36.37 14.97 -20.07
CA ILE A 442 -35.19 14.45 -20.75
C ILE A 442 -35.60 14.02 -22.16
N SER A 443 -34.78 14.38 -23.14
CA SER A 443 -34.96 13.99 -24.54
C SER A 443 -33.64 13.51 -25.13
N SER A 444 -33.72 12.42 -25.90
CA SER A 444 -32.59 11.84 -26.62
C SER A 444 -33.13 11.07 -27.82
N ALA A 445 -32.41 11.14 -28.94
CA ALA A 445 -32.75 10.40 -30.16
C ALA A 445 -32.27 8.94 -30.12
N ASN A 446 -31.61 8.52 -29.03
CA ASN A 446 -31.05 7.17 -28.90
C ASN A 446 -32.16 6.11 -28.78
N THR A 447 -32.19 5.15 -29.70
CA THR A 447 -33.14 4.03 -29.72
C THR A 447 -32.60 2.74 -29.09
N GLN A 448 -31.37 2.74 -28.56
CA GLN A 448 -30.78 1.56 -27.95
C GLN A 448 -31.45 1.22 -26.61
N PRO A 449 -31.62 -0.08 -26.27
CA PRO A 449 -32.20 -0.49 -25.00
C PRO A 449 -31.25 -0.14 -23.84
N THR A 450 -31.52 0.97 -23.16
CA THR A 450 -30.80 1.42 -21.95
C THR A 450 -30.88 0.41 -20.80
N ASP A 451 -31.83 -0.53 -20.86
CA ASP A 451 -31.99 -1.62 -19.89
C ASP A 451 -30.81 -2.61 -19.91
N LYS A 452 -30.15 -2.80 -21.07
CA LYS A 452 -28.95 -3.65 -21.22
C LYS A 452 -27.64 -2.84 -21.10
N GLY A 453 -27.63 -1.81 -20.26
CA GLY A 453 -26.47 -0.94 -20.04
C GLY A 453 -25.22 -1.66 -19.49
N PRO A 454 -24.04 -1.00 -19.50
CA PRO A 454 -22.80 -1.61 -19.04
C PRO A 454 -22.90 -2.08 -17.59
N THR A 455 -22.15 -3.12 -17.22
CA THR A 455 -22.16 -3.68 -15.85
C THR A 455 -21.89 -2.62 -14.79
N LEU A 456 -21.09 -1.59 -15.11
CA LEU A 456 -20.89 -0.42 -14.25
C LEU A 456 -22.22 0.28 -13.93
N LEU A 457 -23.00 0.65 -14.95
CA LEU A 457 -24.28 1.32 -14.79
C LEU A 457 -25.28 0.47 -13.99
N ASN A 458 -25.30 -0.84 -14.21
CA ASN A 458 -26.17 -1.76 -13.46
C ASN A 458 -25.82 -1.80 -11.97
N LYS A 459 -24.52 -1.84 -11.64
CA LYS A 459 -24.06 -1.80 -10.25
C LYS A 459 -24.37 -0.45 -9.58
N ILE A 460 -24.21 0.66 -10.32
CA ILE A 460 -24.53 2.01 -9.84
C ILE A 460 -26.01 2.15 -9.53
N ASP A 461 -26.88 1.73 -10.45
CA ASP A 461 -28.34 1.82 -10.27
C ASP A 461 -28.80 0.96 -9.08
N LEU A 462 -28.25 -0.24 -8.90
CA LEU A 462 -28.50 -1.09 -7.73
C LEU A 462 -28.08 -0.42 -6.41
N ALA A 463 -26.90 0.22 -6.39
CA ALA A 463 -26.39 0.91 -5.20
C ALA A 463 -27.23 2.16 -4.85
N LEU A 464 -27.68 2.90 -5.87
CA LEU A 464 -28.52 4.07 -5.69
C LEU A 464 -29.95 3.72 -5.26
N ALA A 465 -30.49 2.60 -5.76
CA ALA A 465 -31.82 2.09 -5.41
C ALA A 465 -31.91 1.51 -3.99
N ASN A 466 -30.79 1.05 -3.41
CA ASN A 466 -30.79 0.47 -2.08
C ASN A 466 -30.81 1.55 -0.98
N GLU A 467 -31.97 1.78 -0.38
CA GLU A 467 -32.17 2.78 0.68
C GLU A 467 -31.41 2.48 1.97
N ASN A 468 -31.01 1.22 2.20
CA ASN A 468 -30.25 0.82 3.40
C ASN A 468 -28.80 1.32 3.36
N LEU A 469 -28.29 1.73 2.19
CA LEU A 469 -26.94 2.28 2.07
C LEU A 469 -26.95 3.78 2.37
N SER A 470 -26.04 4.25 3.22
CA SER A 470 -25.85 5.68 3.43
C SER A 470 -25.26 6.35 2.19
N VAL A 471 -25.41 7.68 2.05
CA VAL A 471 -24.85 8.45 0.93
C VAL A 471 -23.33 8.30 0.85
N GLU A 472 -22.65 8.26 1.99
CA GLU A 472 -21.20 8.05 2.08
C GLU A 472 -20.79 6.66 1.58
N VAL A 473 -21.54 5.61 1.92
CA VAL A 473 -21.27 4.24 1.45
C VAL A 473 -21.46 4.14 -0.06
N VAL A 474 -22.48 4.80 -0.61
CA VAL A 474 -22.67 4.87 -2.07
C VAL A 474 -21.51 5.63 -2.72
N SER A 475 -21.06 6.75 -2.14
CA SER A 475 -19.90 7.50 -2.63
C SER A 475 -18.63 6.65 -2.69
N HIS A 476 -18.31 5.92 -1.61
CA HIS A 476 -17.18 4.98 -1.60
C HIS A 476 -17.35 3.82 -2.58
N CYS A 477 -18.57 3.28 -2.71
CA CYS A 477 -18.86 2.24 -3.69
C CYS A 477 -18.62 2.73 -5.12
N LEU A 478 -19.04 3.96 -5.44
CA LEU A 478 -18.81 4.60 -6.74
C LEU A 478 -17.31 4.77 -7.03
N LEU A 479 -16.54 5.22 -6.02
CA LEU A 479 -15.10 5.35 -6.13
C LEU A 479 -14.44 4.00 -6.42
N CYS A 480 -14.77 2.95 -5.66
CA CYS A 480 -14.27 1.60 -5.88
C CYS A 480 -14.63 1.05 -7.27
N LEU A 481 -15.86 1.29 -7.74
CA LEU A 481 -16.30 0.87 -9.06
C LEU A 481 -15.55 1.62 -10.16
N LYS A 482 -15.34 2.93 -10.01
CA LYS A 482 -14.55 3.73 -10.95
C LYS A 482 -13.11 3.24 -11.02
N GLU A 483 -12.48 2.96 -9.87
CA GLU A 483 -11.13 2.39 -9.82
C GLU A 483 -11.05 0.99 -10.43
N GLU A 484 -12.03 0.12 -10.15
CA GLU A 484 -12.13 -1.22 -10.76
C GLU A 484 -12.11 -1.10 -12.29
N TRP A 485 -12.93 -0.20 -12.85
CA TRP A 485 -13.03 -0.01 -14.29
C TRP A 485 -11.82 0.70 -14.89
N MET A 486 -11.24 1.69 -14.20
CA MET A 486 -10.01 2.34 -14.66
C MET A 486 -8.85 1.36 -14.71
N ASN A 487 -8.73 0.46 -13.74
CA ASN A 487 -7.71 -0.59 -13.76
C ASN A 487 -7.91 -1.55 -14.94
N LYS A 488 -9.16 -1.89 -15.29
CA LYS A 488 -9.46 -2.66 -16.51
C LYS A 488 -9.03 -1.93 -17.78
N VAL A 489 -9.28 -0.61 -17.86
CA VAL A 489 -8.83 0.24 -18.96
C VAL A 489 -7.30 0.27 -19.06
N LYS A 490 -6.58 0.42 -17.94
CA LYS A 490 -5.10 0.38 -17.93
C LYS A 490 -4.56 -0.95 -18.45
N VAL A 491 -5.15 -2.05 -17.99
CA VAL A 491 -4.78 -3.40 -18.45
C VAL A 491 -5.02 -3.49 -19.95
N LEU A 492 -6.22 -3.13 -20.43
CA LEU A 492 -6.56 -3.16 -21.84
C LEU A 492 -5.59 -2.30 -22.67
N PHE A 493 -5.33 -1.05 -22.26
CA PHE A 493 -4.39 -0.14 -22.92
C PHE A 493 -3.00 -0.74 -23.07
N LYS A 494 -2.47 -1.34 -21.98
CA LYS A 494 -1.17 -2.00 -21.99
C LYS A 494 -1.12 -3.14 -23.00
N PHE A 495 -2.20 -3.93 -23.12
CA PHE A 495 -2.26 -5.02 -24.10
C PHE A 495 -2.47 -4.51 -25.54
N THR A 496 -3.33 -3.51 -25.75
CA THR A 496 -3.58 -2.91 -27.07
C THR A 496 -2.35 -2.24 -27.66
N LYS A 497 -1.50 -1.61 -26.83
CA LYS A 497 -0.24 -1.02 -27.30
C LYS A 497 0.87 -2.03 -27.55
N VAL A 498 0.82 -3.21 -26.93
CA VAL A 498 1.92 -4.20 -26.97
C VAL A 498 1.64 -5.34 -27.96
N ASP A 499 0.39 -5.61 -28.36
CA ASP A 499 0.05 -6.67 -29.32
C ASP A 499 -1.22 -6.41 -30.17
N GLY A 500 -1.18 -6.74 -31.46
CA GLY A 500 -2.29 -6.57 -32.43
C GLY A 500 -3.45 -7.56 -32.29
N ARG A 501 -3.61 -8.22 -31.13
CA ARG A 501 -4.66 -9.23 -30.87
C ARG A 501 -5.61 -8.76 -29.77
N VAL A 502 -6.35 -7.70 -30.08
CA VAL A 502 -7.26 -6.98 -29.17
C VAL A 502 -8.53 -7.78 -28.80
N LEU A 503 -8.89 -8.81 -29.58
CA LEU A 503 -10.17 -9.51 -29.45
C LEU A 503 -10.26 -10.52 -28.29
N LEU A 504 -9.13 -11.03 -27.79
CA LEU A 504 -9.10 -12.10 -26.77
C LEU A 504 -9.42 -11.63 -25.34
N LEU A 505 -9.43 -10.32 -25.07
CA LEU A 505 -9.68 -9.77 -23.73
C LEU A 505 -10.97 -8.95 -23.63
N LEU A 506 -11.57 -8.51 -24.75
CA LEU A 506 -12.94 -7.98 -24.73
C LEU A 506 -13.91 -9.06 -24.21
N SER A 507 -13.71 -10.32 -24.58
CA SER A 507 -14.46 -11.46 -24.01
C SER A 507 -14.30 -11.63 -22.48
N VAL A 508 -13.15 -11.24 -21.92
CA VAL A 508 -12.88 -11.37 -20.47
C VAL A 508 -13.42 -10.17 -19.68
N PHE A 509 -13.46 -8.97 -20.27
CA PHE A 509 -13.83 -7.75 -19.56
C PHE A 509 -15.24 -7.22 -19.82
N THR A 510 -15.94 -7.60 -20.91
CA THR A 510 -17.28 -7.05 -21.20
C THR A 510 -18.46 -8.00 -21.03
N VAL A 511 -18.30 -9.32 -20.86
CA VAL A 511 -19.47 -10.20 -21.01
C VAL A 511 -19.52 -11.35 -20.00
N ARG A 512 -20.28 -11.17 -18.90
CA ARG A 512 -21.10 -12.29 -18.37
C ARG A 512 -22.38 -12.30 -19.20
N GLY A 513 -22.26 -12.79 -20.42
CA GLY A 513 -23.37 -13.00 -21.34
C GLY A 513 -23.66 -14.48 -21.43
N SER A 514 -24.92 -14.78 -21.72
CA SER A 514 -25.41 -16.11 -22.06
C SER A 514 -24.47 -16.85 -23.03
N ALA A 515 -24.48 -18.19 -22.95
CA ALA A 515 -23.66 -19.16 -23.69
C ALA A 515 -23.70 -19.11 -25.25
N CYS A 516 -24.25 -18.04 -25.82
CA CYS A 516 -24.35 -17.82 -27.25
C CYS A 516 -24.22 -16.31 -27.54
N ASP A 517 -23.08 -15.72 -27.16
CA ASP A 517 -22.75 -14.31 -27.43
C ASP A 517 -22.16 -14.13 -28.84
N GLU A 518 -22.47 -13.02 -29.50
CA GLU A 518 -22.03 -12.73 -30.88
C GLU A 518 -20.50 -12.56 -30.96
N LEU A 519 -19.87 -12.11 -29.86
CA LEU A 519 -18.42 -12.02 -29.72
C LEU A 519 -17.73 -13.40 -29.62
N GLN A 520 -18.43 -14.39 -29.05
CA GLN A 520 -17.93 -15.77 -28.98
C GLN A 520 -17.92 -16.44 -30.36
N ARG A 521 -18.86 -16.09 -31.26
CA ARG A 521 -18.92 -16.63 -32.63
C ARG A 521 -17.66 -16.39 -33.42
N GLN A 522 -17.18 -15.14 -33.44
CA GLN A 522 -15.95 -14.79 -34.13
C GLN A 522 -14.71 -15.48 -33.52
N THR A 523 -14.72 -15.71 -32.20
CA THR A 523 -13.62 -16.40 -31.51
C THR A 523 -13.58 -17.87 -31.88
N VAL A 524 -14.73 -18.57 -31.83
CA VAL A 524 -14.84 -20.00 -32.19
C VAL A 524 -14.52 -20.23 -33.68
N ASP A 525 -14.91 -19.32 -34.56
CA ASP A 525 -14.54 -19.37 -35.98
C ASP A 525 -13.01 -19.28 -36.20
N ASN A 526 -12.34 -18.36 -35.50
CA ASN A 526 -10.87 -18.25 -35.52
C ASN A 526 -10.17 -19.51 -35.00
N TRP A 527 -10.79 -20.23 -34.06
CA TRP A 527 -10.28 -21.49 -33.54
C TRP A 527 -10.31 -22.61 -34.58
N GLN A 528 -11.30 -22.65 -35.49
CA GLN A 528 -11.33 -23.64 -36.56
C GLN A 528 -10.06 -23.63 -37.41
N GLY A 529 -9.58 -22.44 -37.77
CA GLY A 529 -8.34 -22.28 -38.54
C GLY A 529 -7.10 -22.74 -37.77
N SER A 530 -7.09 -22.59 -36.45
CA SER A 530 -5.99 -23.00 -35.58
C SER A 530 -5.98 -24.51 -35.34
N ILE A 531 -7.15 -25.12 -35.11
CA ILE A 531 -7.30 -26.57 -34.94
C ILE A 531 -6.87 -27.31 -36.21
N LYS A 532 -7.30 -26.87 -37.40
CA LYS A 532 -6.90 -27.50 -38.68
C LYS A 532 -5.38 -27.51 -38.89
N ARG A 533 -4.67 -26.45 -38.50
CA ARG A 533 -3.20 -26.39 -38.56
C ARG A 533 -2.54 -27.34 -37.57
N GLU A 534 -3.06 -27.39 -36.35
CA GLU A 534 -2.54 -28.27 -35.30
C GLU A 534 -2.80 -29.75 -35.59
N GLU A 535 -3.94 -30.10 -36.19
CA GLU A 535 -4.29 -31.46 -36.59
C GLU A 535 -3.39 -32.01 -37.70
N GLN A 536 -3.04 -31.18 -38.69
CA GLN A 536 -2.24 -31.60 -39.84
C GLN A 536 -0.75 -31.70 -39.56
N LYS A 537 -0.21 -30.77 -38.76
CA LYS A 537 1.25 -30.64 -38.57
C LYS A 537 1.65 -30.57 -37.10
N GLY A 538 0.93 -29.82 -36.27
CA GLY A 538 1.37 -29.53 -34.90
C GLY A 538 1.36 -30.73 -33.94
N PHE A 539 0.25 -31.46 -33.86
CA PHE A 539 0.10 -32.61 -32.96
C PHE A 539 0.88 -33.85 -33.42
N PRO A 540 0.96 -34.18 -34.72
CA PRO A 540 1.80 -35.27 -35.21
C PRO A 540 3.30 -35.10 -34.94
N GLU A 541 3.79 -33.87 -34.75
CA GLU A 541 5.19 -33.57 -34.46
C GLU A 541 5.58 -33.82 -32.99
N VAL A 542 4.61 -33.83 -32.07
CA VAL A 542 4.86 -33.84 -30.61
C VAL A 542 4.25 -35.03 -29.88
N PHE A 543 3.18 -35.63 -30.40
CA PHE A 543 2.54 -36.80 -29.79
C PHE A 543 2.89 -38.10 -30.53
N PRO A 544 3.32 -39.15 -29.82
CA PRO A 544 3.50 -40.48 -30.42
C PRO A 544 2.21 -41.04 -31.03
N LYS A 545 2.32 -41.83 -32.11
CA LYS A 545 1.16 -42.44 -32.80
C LYS A 545 0.37 -43.42 -31.93
N ASN A 546 0.98 -43.96 -30.89
CA ASN A 546 0.38 -44.89 -29.92
C ASN A 546 -0.03 -44.19 -28.61
N TYR A 547 -0.08 -42.86 -28.58
CA TYR A 547 -0.55 -42.10 -27.43
C TYR A 547 -2.08 -42.02 -27.46
N TYR A 548 -2.72 -42.56 -26.42
CA TYR A 548 -4.17 -42.58 -26.28
C TYR A 548 -4.59 -41.92 -24.96
N VAL A 549 -5.71 -41.21 -25.01
CA VAL A 549 -6.34 -40.52 -23.89
C VAL A 549 -7.64 -41.24 -23.57
N GLN A 550 -7.82 -41.62 -22.30
CA GLN A 550 -9.06 -42.16 -21.81
C GLN A 550 -10.04 -41.01 -21.50
N HIS A 551 -11.23 -41.04 -22.09
CA HIS A 551 -12.24 -39.99 -21.93
C HIS A 551 -13.67 -40.50 -22.12
N HIS A 552 -14.66 -39.65 -21.85
CA HIS A 552 -16.09 -40.02 -21.86
C HIS A 552 -16.86 -39.51 -23.11
N PHE A 553 -16.21 -38.75 -23.99
CA PHE A 553 -16.79 -38.29 -25.25
C PHE A 553 -16.91 -39.42 -26.29
N ASN A 554 -18.06 -39.54 -26.98
CA ASN A 554 -18.30 -40.54 -28.03
C ASN A 554 -19.00 -39.91 -29.26
N GLY A 555 -18.90 -40.52 -30.44
CA GLY A 555 -19.61 -40.07 -31.64
C GLY A 555 -21.14 -40.03 -31.50
N SER A 556 -21.72 -40.80 -30.56
CA SER A 556 -23.14 -40.75 -30.20
C SER A 556 -23.56 -39.49 -29.43
N THR A 557 -22.62 -38.63 -29.01
CA THR A 557 -22.89 -37.31 -28.43
C THR A 557 -22.79 -36.17 -29.46
N GLN A 558 -22.60 -36.49 -30.76
CA GLN A 558 -22.70 -35.53 -31.85
C GLN A 558 -24.18 -35.36 -32.24
N CYS A 559 -24.65 -34.12 -32.18
CA CYS A 559 -26.07 -33.76 -32.26
C CYS A 559 -26.18 -32.27 -32.61
N GLU A 560 -27.33 -31.87 -33.17
CA GLU A 560 -27.59 -30.51 -33.64
C GLU A 560 -28.34 -29.66 -32.60
N ASP A 561 -28.80 -30.25 -31.49
CA ASP A 561 -29.54 -29.55 -30.44
C ASP A 561 -28.62 -28.77 -29.48
N SER A 562 -28.99 -27.53 -29.15
CA SER A 562 -28.22 -26.61 -28.27
C SER A 562 -27.73 -27.25 -26.96
N CYS A 563 -28.60 -27.90 -26.19
CA CYS A 563 -28.23 -28.55 -24.92
C CYS A 563 -27.27 -29.73 -25.08
N CYS A 564 -27.32 -30.39 -26.23
CA CYS A 564 -26.47 -31.52 -26.53
C CYS A 564 -25.08 -31.04 -27.01
N VAL A 565 -25.01 -29.94 -27.78
CA VAL A 565 -23.74 -29.23 -28.08
C VAL A 565 -23.04 -28.74 -26.81
N PHE A 566 -23.78 -28.20 -25.82
CA PHE A 566 -23.19 -27.83 -24.53
C PHE A 566 -22.68 -29.03 -23.74
N SER A 567 -23.38 -30.17 -23.81
CA SER A 567 -22.96 -31.41 -23.14
C SER A 567 -21.70 -31.99 -23.78
N ALA A 568 -21.62 -31.91 -25.11
CA ALA A 568 -20.45 -32.26 -25.90
C ALA A 568 -19.23 -31.37 -25.57
N ALA A 569 -19.43 -30.06 -25.45
CA ALA A 569 -18.38 -29.12 -25.08
C ALA A 569 -17.84 -29.37 -23.65
N PHE A 570 -18.71 -29.71 -22.70
CA PHE A 570 -18.29 -30.12 -21.35
C PHE A 570 -17.44 -31.39 -21.37
N LEU A 571 -17.92 -32.45 -22.02
CA LEU A 571 -17.21 -33.73 -22.08
C LEU A 571 -15.84 -33.59 -22.75
N LEU A 572 -15.72 -32.76 -23.79
CA LEU A 572 -14.43 -32.48 -24.42
C LEU A 572 -13.50 -31.65 -23.52
N SER A 573 -14.03 -30.65 -22.81
CA SER A 573 -13.23 -29.89 -21.82
C SER A 573 -12.65 -30.82 -20.75
N ASP A 574 -13.45 -31.74 -20.22
CA ASP A 574 -13.00 -32.76 -19.25
C ASP A 574 -11.92 -33.67 -19.85
N SER A 575 -12.11 -34.11 -21.10
CA SER A 575 -11.14 -34.93 -21.85
C SER A 575 -9.79 -34.24 -22.01
N TRP A 576 -9.79 -32.94 -22.35
CA TRP A 576 -8.57 -32.14 -22.48
C TRP A 576 -7.90 -31.86 -21.13
N LYS A 577 -8.68 -31.67 -20.05
CA LYS A 577 -8.16 -31.53 -18.69
C LYS A 577 -7.46 -32.81 -18.23
N TYR A 578 -8.04 -33.98 -18.53
CA TYR A 578 -7.41 -35.27 -18.23
C TYR A 578 -6.08 -35.43 -18.98
N LEU A 579 -6.03 -35.10 -20.27
CA LEU A 579 -4.78 -35.08 -21.02
C LEU A 579 -3.74 -34.13 -20.41
N LEU A 580 -4.15 -32.92 -20.02
CA LEU A 580 -3.26 -31.91 -19.47
C LEU A 580 -2.60 -32.34 -18.14
N GLN A 581 -3.28 -33.16 -17.33
CA GLN A 581 -2.69 -33.74 -16.10
C GLN A 581 -1.49 -34.66 -16.36
N HIS A 582 -1.41 -35.23 -17.56
CA HIS A 582 -0.38 -36.18 -17.96
C HIS A 582 0.72 -35.52 -18.82
N ILE A 583 0.72 -34.19 -18.92
CA ILE A 583 1.66 -33.41 -19.73
C ILE A 583 2.33 -32.36 -18.85
N GLU A 584 3.66 -32.27 -18.89
CA GLU A 584 4.39 -31.23 -18.16
C GLU A 584 4.18 -29.83 -18.76
N ARG A 585 4.30 -28.79 -17.93
CA ARG A 585 4.11 -27.38 -18.34
C ARG A 585 5.05 -26.91 -19.46
N VAL A 586 6.19 -27.59 -19.63
CA VAL A 586 7.18 -27.30 -20.68
C VAL A 586 6.81 -27.87 -22.05
N HIS A 587 5.76 -28.68 -22.14
CA HIS A 587 5.33 -29.28 -23.40
C HIS A 587 4.90 -28.23 -24.42
N MET A 588 5.33 -28.38 -25.68
CA MET A 588 5.14 -27.39 -26.74
C MET A 588 3.66 -27.05 -27.04
N LYS A 589 2.73 -27.97 -26.71
CA LYS A 589 1.28 -27.76 -26.89
C LYS A 589 0.53 -27.48 -25.59
N HIS A 590 1.22 -27.31 -24.46
CA HIS A 590 0.58 -27.05 -23.17
C HIS A 590 -0.27 -25.77 -23.21
N THR A 591 0.27 -24.66 -23.70
CA THR A 591 -0.46 -23.39 -23.81
C THR A 591 -1.67 -23.48 -24.73
N PHE A 592 -1.54 -24.19 -25.86
CA PHE A 592 -2.62 -24.40 -26.80
C PHE A 592 -3.77 -25.21 -26.18
N ILE A 593 -3.45 -26.31 -25.49
CA ILE A 593 -4.46 -27.15 -24.81
C ILE A 593 -5.16 -26.38 -23.70
N VAL A 594 -4.42 -25.58 -22.92
CA VAL A 594 -5.01 -24.71 -21.88
C VAL A 594 -6.00 -23.72 -22.48
N GLN A 595 -5.62 -23.06 -23.57
CA GLN A 595 -6.50 -22.11 -24.25
C GLN A 595 -7.75 -22.81 -24.83
N LEU A 596 -7.59 -23.99 -25.43
CA LEU A 596 -8.69 -24.79 -25.95
C LEU A 596 -9.70 -25.20 -24.87
N ILE A 597 -9.21 -25.60 -23.69
CA ILE A 597 -10.04 -25.92 -22.52
C ILE A 597 -10.86 -24.71 -22.08
N VAL A 598 -10.25 -23.51 -22.04
CA VAL A 598 -10.94 -22.28 -21.64
C VAL A 598 -12.10 -21.98 -22.57
N GLU A 599 -11.92 -22.13 -23.88
CA GLU A 599 -13.00 -21.85 -24.85
C GLU A 599 -14.12 -22.89 -24.79
N LEU A 600 -13.80 -24.17 -24.66
CA LEU A 600 -14.81 -25.20 -24.42
C LEU A 600 -15.60 -24.91 -23.14
N ASP A 601 -14.91 -24.50 -22.08
CA ASP A 601 -15.54 -24.07 -20.83
C ASP A 601 -16.46 -22.86 -20.99
N ASN A 602 -16.10 -21.89 -21.84
CA ASN A 602 -16.93 -20.72 -22.11
C ASN A 602 -18.24 -21.09 -22.83
N ILE A 603 -18.24 -22.17 -23.63
CA ILE A 603 -19.41 -22.63 -24.38
C ILE A 603 -20.46 -23.29 -23.46
N TRP A 604 -20.05 -24.04 -22.43
CA TRP A 604 -21.01 -24.78 -21.58
C TRP A 604 -21.27 -24.16 -20.20
N LYS A 605 -20.38 -23.29 -19.69
CA LYS A 605 -20.53 -22.68 -18.35
C LYS A 605 -21.80 -21.84 -18.26
N GLY A 606 -22.67 -22.20 -17.33
CA GLY A 606 -23.96 -21.54 -17.11
C GLY A 606 -25.13 -22.15 -17.90
N SER A 607 -24.89 -23.19 -18.70
CA SER A 607 -25.93 -23.87 -19.49
C SER A 607 -26.65 -24.99 -18.72
N PHE A 608 -26.10 -25.48 -17.59
CA PHE A 608 -26.69 -26.57 -16.79
C PHE A 608 -27.15 -26.09 -15.41
N GLN A 609 -28.25 -26.66 -14.91
CA GLN A 609 -28.77 -26.35 -13.57
C GLN A 609 -27.98 -27.04 -12.45
N ASP A 610 -27.52 -28.27 -12.71
CA ASP A 610 -26.75 -29.11 -11.79
C ASP A 610 -25.32 -29.35 -12.32
N PRO A 611 -24.33 -29.61 -11.44
CA PRO A 611 -22.97 -29.90 -11.86
C PRO A 611 -22.94 -31.17 -12.74
N PRO A 612 -22.52 -31.08 -14.02
CA PRO A 612 -22.50 -32.23 -14.92
C PRO A 612 -21.48 -33.28 -14.45
N ASN A 613 -21.87 -34.55 -14.47
CA ASN A 613 -21.02 -35.67 -14.06
C ASN A 613 -20.63 -36.54 -15.27
N PRO A 614 -19.34 -36.56 -15.68
CA PRO A 614 -18.90 -37.30 -16.86
C PRO A 614 -18.95 -38.83 -16.69
N SER A 615 -18.98 -39.35 -15.45
CA SER A 615 -19.00 -40.80 -15.16
C SER A 615 -20.29 -41.51 -15.60
N ALA A 616 -21.31 -40.77 -16.03
CA ALA A 616 -22.54 -41.34 -16.59
C ALA A 616 -22.35 -41.91 -18.01
N PHE A 617 -21.24 -41.61 -18.67
CA PHE A 617 -20.92 -42.05 -20.03
C PHE A 617 -19.86 -43.16 -20.03
N PRO A 618 -19.85 -44.05 -21.04
CA PRO A 618 -18.84 -45.10 -21.14
C PRO A 618 -17.46 -44.49 -21.45
N SER A 619 -16.42 -45.09 -20.89
CA SER A 619 -15.04 -44.70 -21.17
C SER A 619 -14.60 -45.18 -22.57
N VAL A 620 -14.02 -44.27 -23.34
CA VAL A 620 -13.47 -44.49 -24.69
C VAL A 620 -12.01 -44.03 -24.72
N ASN A 621 -11.18 -44.68 -25.54
CA ASN A 621 -9.79 -44.28 -25.76
C ASN A 621 -9.63 -43.70 -27.16
N SER A 622 -9.12 -42.48 -27.27
CA SER A 622 -8.80 -41.88 -28.58
C SER A 622 -7.45 -41.17 -28.57
N SER A 623 -6.91 -40.91 -29.77
CA SER A 623 -5.66 -40.15 -29.89
C SER A 623 -5.91 -38.65 -29.67
N PRO A 624 -4.92 -37.87 -29.20
CA PRO A 624 -5.04 -36.41 -29.10
C PRO A 624 -5.44 -35.74 -30.43
N ARG A 625 -5.07 -36.34 -31.56
CA ARG A 625 -5.51 -35.89 -32.88
C ARG A 625 -7.02 -36.08 -33.08
N THR A 626 -7.55 -37.23 -32.68
CA THR A 626 -8.99 -37.52 -32.74
C THR A 626 -9.79 -36.58 -31.83
N LEU A 627 -9.26 -36.24 -30.64
CA LEU A 627 -9.86 -35.22 -29.76
C LEU A 627 -9.93 -33.83 -30.41
N LEU A 628 -8.93 -33.44 -31.20
CA LEU A 628 -8.97 -32.19 -31.98
C LEU A 628 -10.06 -32.22 -33.05
N THR A 629 -10.20 -33.33 -33.76
CA THR A 629 -11.26 -33.51 -34.76
C THR A 629 -12.63 -33.36 -34.10
N PHE A 630 -12.87 -34.04 -32.98
CA PHE A 630 -14.12 -33.91 -32.22
C PHE A 630 -14.37 -32.48 -31.73
N THR A 631 -13.32 -31.76 -31.32
CA THR A 631 -13.43 -30.36 -30.91
C THR A 631 -13.79 -29.45 -32.08
N SER A 632 -13.24 -29.71 -33.27
CA SER A 632 -13.61 -29.00 -34.51
C SER A 632 -15.08 -29.22 -34.88
N ASP A 633 -15.59 -30.45 -34.71
CA ASP A 633 -16.97 -30.79 -35.01
C ASP A 633 -17.93 -30.07 -34.05
N VAL A 634 -17.64 -30.07 -32.75
CA VAL A 634 -18.45 -29.36 -31.75
C VAL A 634 -18.46 -27.85 -31.99
N PHE A 635 -17.32 -27.26 -32.36
CA PHE A 635 -17.25 -25.84 -32.72
C PHE A 635 -18.05 -25.52 -33.99
N SER A 636 -18.06 -26.41 -34.98
CA SER A 636 -18.89 -26.24 -36.19
C SER A 636 -20.37 -26.27 -35.84
N ASN A 637 -20.81 -27.31 -35.11
CA ASN A 637 -22.20 -27.45 -34.69
C ASN A 637 -22.66 -26.27 -33.83
N TRP A 638 -21.79 -25.74 -32.95
CA TRP A 638 -22.10 -24.57 -32.15
C TRP A 638 -22.26 -23.28 -32.98
N LEU A 639 -21.45 -23.10 -34.03
CA LEU A 639 -21.59 -21.97 -34.95
C LEU A 639 -22.90 -22.03 -35.75
N ASP A 640 -23.35 -23.24 -36.08
CA ASP A 640 -24.59 -23.49 -36.83
C ASP A 640 -25.87 -23.38 -35.97
N LEU A 641 -25.75 -23.28 -34.63
CA LEU A 641 -26.91 -23.09 -33.75
C LEU A 641 -27.57 -21.71 -34.00
N ASN A 642 -28.87 -21.69 -34.29
CA ASN A 642 -29.68 -20.47 -34.22
C ASN A 642 -30.14 -20.26 -32.76
N CYS A 643 -29.55 -19.28 -32.07
CA CYS A 643 -29.81 -19.00 -30.66
C CYS A 643 -30.82 -17.86 -30.47
N PRO A 644 -32.10 -18.12 -30.15
CA PRO A 644 -33.00 -17.08 -29.64
C PRO A 644 -32.72 -16.79 -28.15
N ASP A 645 -32.67 -15.52 -27.79
CA ASP A 645 -32.40 -14.93 -26.46
C ASP A 645 -33.15 -15.60 -25.29
N LYS A 646 -32.69 -16.76 -24.81
CA LYS A 646 -33.15 -17.38 -23.57
C LYS A 646 -31.98 -17.98 -22.80
N ASN A 647 -32.01 -17.81 -21.47
CA ASN A 647 -31.21 -18.59 -20.54
C ASN A 647 -31.48 -20.09 -20.79
N TYR A 648 -30.49 -20.81 -21.30
CA TYR A 648 -30.59 -22.24 -21.51
C TYR A 648 -30.55 -22.95 -20.16
N SER A 649 -31.66 -23.58 -19.77
CA SER A 649 -31.71 -24.50 -18.64
C SER A 649 -31.61 -25.93 -19.17
N CYS A 650 -30.42 -26.34 -19.57
CA CYS A 650 -30.20 -27.69 -20.07
C CYS A 650 -30.10 -28.68 -18.91
N VAL A 651 -30.73 -29.84 -19.08
CA VAL A 651 -30.46 -31.02 -18.25
C VAL A 651 -29.33 -31.79 -18.93
N PHE A 652 -28.26 -32.08 -18.19
CA PHE A 652 -27.14 -32.84 -18.72
C PHE A 652 -27.61 -34.25 -19.12
N ALA A 653 -27.30 -34.68 -20.34
CA ALA A 653 -27.88 -35.88 -20.93
C ALA A 653 -27.56 -37.15 -20.11
N SER A 654 -28.56 -38.02 -19.91
CA SER A 654 -28.41 -39.40 -19.42
C SER A 654 -28.44 -40.36 -20.61
N PRO A 655 -27.59 -41.41 -20.67
CA PRO A 655 -27.49 -42.26 -21.85
C PRO A 655 -28.84 -42.91 -22.20
N ALA A 656 -29.30 -42.72 -23.44
CA ALA A 656 -30.48 -43.40 -23.96
C ALA A 656 -30.25 -44.94 -23.96
N PRO A 657 -31.28 -45.75 -23.67
CA PRO A 657 -31.16 -47.21 -23.72
C PRO A 657 -30.87 -47.63 -25.17
N LEU A 658 -29.88 -48.52 -25.31
CA LEU A 658 -29.55 -49.19 -26.56
C LEU A 658 -30.82 -49.80 -27.18
N PHE A 659 -31.31 -49.22 -28.28
CA PHE A 659 -32.19 -49.93 -29.19
C PHE A 659 -31.36 -51.06 -29.80
N THR A 660 -31.74 -52.28 -29.47
CA THR A 660 -31.28 -53.50 -30.12
C THR A 660 -31.71 -53.45 -31.59
N ASP A 661 -30.75 -53.25 -32.50
CA ASP A 661 -30.94 -53.67 -33.87
C ASP A 661 -30.98 -55.21 -33.88
N GLU A 662 -32.12 -55.75 -34.27
CA GLU A 662 -32.32 -57.15 -34.56
C GLU A 662 -31.32 -57.60 -35.64
N LEU A 663 -30.22 -58.20 -35.22
CA LEU A 663 -29.46 -59.11 -36.07
C LEU A 663 -30.34 -60.35 -36.29
N LYS A 664 -30.91 -60.45 -37.50
CA LYS A 664 -31.40 -61.70 -38.05
C LYS A 664 -30.33 -62.78 -37.90
N GLU A 665 -30.71 -63.85 -37.20
CA GLU A 665 -29.95 -65.11 -37.15
C GLU A 665 -29.52 -65.56 -38.56
N PRO A 666 -28.40 -66.29 -38.60
CA PRO A 666 -28.59 -67.69 -38.94
C PRO A 666 -28.06 -68.63 -37.85
N LYS A 667 -28.89 -69.62 -37.55
CA LYS A 667 -28.62 -70.95 -36.98
C LYS A 667 -27.15 -71.39 -37.17
N THR A 668 -26.48 -72.06 -36.23
CA THR A 668 -26.84 -73.37 -35.66
C THR A 668 -25.86 -73.72 -34.52
N GLU A 669 -26.38 -74.34 -33.47
CA GLU A 669 -25.83 -75.45 -32.65
C GLU A 669 -24.49 -75.39 -31.88
N ASN A 670 -24.66 -75.76 -30.59
CA ASN A 670 -23.81 -76.60 -29.73
C ASN A 670 -22.88 -75.98 -28.66
N SER A 671 -23.41 -76.09 -27.43
CA SER A 671 -22.90 -76.88 -26.30
C SER A 671 -21.85 -76.29 -25.34
N ALA A 672 -22.27 -76.31 -24.07
CA ALA A 672 -21.53 -76.76 -22.87
C ALA A 672 -20.40 -75.85 -22.36
N ASP A 673 -20.09 -75.73 -21.07
CA ASP A 673 -20.70 -76.10 -19.78
C ASP A 673 -19.73 -75.56 -18.69
N VAL A 674 -20.19 -75.45 -17.45
CA VAL A 674 -19.44 -75.34 -16.17
C VAL A 674 -18.69 -74.01 -15.94
N GLY A 675 -19.10 -73.16 -14.98
CA GLY A 675 -19.09 -73.38 -13.52
C GLY A 675 -17.76 -72.85 -12.94
N GLY A 676 -17.64 -72.14 -11.82
CA GLY A 676 -18.53 -71.71 -10.75
C GLY A 676 -17.66 -71.23 -9.57
N LEU A 677 -18.26 -70.40 -8.68
CA LEU A 677 -17.97 -70.22 -7.24
C LEU A 677 -16.57 -69.64 -6.85
N VAL A 678 -16.49 -68.43 -6.28
CA VAL A 678 -16.84 -67.97 -4.90
C VAL A 678 -15.77 -68.32 -3.86
N GLU A 679 -15.27 -67.30 -3.16
CA GLU A 679 -14.94 -67.19 -1.70
C GLU A 679 -14.02 -65.95 -1.51
N GLN A 680 -14.43 -64.86 -0.84
CA GLN A 680 -14.59 -64.56 0.61
C GLN A 680 -13.30 -64.17 1.36
N GLU A 681 -13.37 -62.97 1.99
CA GLU A 681 -12.75 -62.56 3.28
C GLU A 681 -11.21 -62.39 3.31
N SER A 682 -10.57 -61.50 4.05
CA SER A 682 -10.88 -60.66 5.23
C SER A 682 -9.73 -59.65 5.46
N GLU A 683 -9.97 -58.73 6.39
CA GLU A 683 -9.12 -57.65 6.94
C GLU A 683 -7.71 -58.08 7.43
N ASP A 684 -6.73 -57.18 7.46
CA ASP A 684 -6.28 -56.47 8.69
C ASP A 684 -4.98 -55.63 8.45
N GLY A 685 -4.81 -54.55 9.24
CA GLY A 685 -3.89 -53.44 8.95
C GLY A 685 -2.43 -53.55 9.42
N LYS A 686 -1.70 -52.42 9.30
CA LYS A 686 -0.52 -52.07 10.12
C LYS A 686 0.01 -50.64 9.85
N GLU A 687 0.18 -49.88 10.93
CA GLU A 687 1.05 -48.70 11.02
C GLU A 687 2.53 -49.09 10.99
N VAL A 688 3.40 -48.26 10.38
CA VAL A 688 4.82 -48.09 10.77
C VAL A 688 5.29 -46.64 10.51
N LEU A 689 5.88 -46.04 11.55
CA LEU A 689 6.64 -44.79 11.64
C LEU A 689 8.07 -44.89 11.02
N LEU A 690 8.65 -43.79 10.51
CA LEU A 690 9.99 -43.22 10.84
C LEU A 690 10.65 -42.38 9.71
N LYS A 691 10.96 -41.10 10.06
CA LYS A 691 12.25 -40.37 9.94
C LYS A 691 12.73 -39.63 8.66
N ASP A 692 13.06 -38.35 8.93
CA ASP A 692 14.28 -37.55 8.61
C ASP A 692 14.59 -37.03 7.18
N ILE A 693 14.27 -35.74 6.95
CA ILE A 693 15.11 -34.56 6.51
C ILE A 693 16.48 -34.89 5.83
N PRO A 694 16.93 -34.28 4.69
CA PRO A 694 17.10 -32.81 4.52
C PRO A 694 16.90 -32.15 3.13
N LEU A 695 16.72 -30.82 3.25
CA LEU A 695 17.03 -29.73 2.32
C LEU A 695 18.24 -29.96 1.40
N VAL A 696 18.08 -29.63 0.11
CA VAL A 696 19.19 -29.21 -0.77
C VAL A 696 18.77 -28.00 -1.60
N LEU A 697 19.50 -26.90 -1.39
CA LEU A 697 19.59 -25.70 -2.23
C LEU A 697 20.17 -26.02 -3.62
N CYS A 698 19.76 -25.28 -4.65
CA CYS A 698 20.60 -24.82 -5.76
C CYS A 698 19.84 -23.70 -6.49
N ARG A 699 20.29 -22.44 -6.37
CA ARG A 699 21.29 -21.75 -7.20
C ARG A 699 20.69 -21.10 -8.45
#